data_AF-A0A5N1JSS8-F1
#
_entry.id   AF-A0A5N1JSS8-F1
#
_cell.length_a   1.000
_cell.length_b   1.000
_cell.length_c   1.000
_cell.angle_alpha   90.00
_cell.angle_beta   90.00
_cell.angle_gamma   90.00
#
_symmetry.space_group_name_H-M   'P 1'
#
loop_
_entity.id
_entity.type
_entity.pdbx_description
1 polymer ?
#
loop_
_entity_poly.entity_id
_entity_poly.type
_entity_poly.pdbx_seq_one_letter_code
_entity_poly.pdbx_strand_id
1 'polypeptide(L)'
;MYSDNPQSSLRFRAFLSWMLAGCLTLSAVWTQAQAPQKRLLVFSKTAGFRHTSIPAGQQAIMKLGKENGFAVDTTENAAKFTEANLKRYNAVVFLSTTGNVLDDMQQAAFERYIQAGGGFVGIHAAADTEYDWPWYGKLVGGYFASHPGNPNVQEGEAYVVSKDHVSMFGFPDRWKIKDEFYDFKNVNPDVTVLVKIDEKTYKEGKMGDNHPMSWFHEYDGGKVFYTNFGHPDETFTNPVYLKHLLGGIQYAVAPKLDYTKAKTLPFPEENRFNKEVLAEKLDEPTELVVLDNGKVLFTERKGALKVYDPKTKVTKLVANLPVYTKQEYGLMGMNIDPKFKENQWLYLYYSPTVEKWKADTAQHLSRFKFDAEKNELKMESEQVILRVPVKRNNECCHTGGSVAWDKSGNLYLSTGDDTNPFESRGFSPSDDRPGRESFNALVTSSNTMDLRGKILRIKPLDNGTYDIPEGNLFPKGTPNTRPEIYVMGNRNPYRISVDQRTGFLYWGEVGPDAANNIEKYGPRGHDEVNQARKAGYYGWPLFVADNKAYRHYNFADSTSGPSFDPAKPVNPSKLIKGLSELPPAQKAFIYYPYADSPEFGPIVGKGGRNAMGGPVYYYDDYPETPVKFPRHYDGKFFAYDWIRDWIHPVTMTKDGDFVKMETFMPNTKFSHPIDMQFHKDGSLYVLEYGQNWFAQNDDARLSHITYNAGNRKPLVVANASKTVGAAPLAVQFNAKGSLDYDGDAIKYEWTFGQGLPKSTQAAPTFTYAKPGVYTPTLKITDAAGNVATKKLEIRVGNEVPKVEVAVKGNKTFYFDNKPVEYEVKVADKEDGSLTTGKISPEDVTMTINYLEGFDKTLLAQGHQANVGFATGKRLIELSDCKACHSIDKKSIGPAYQEVAKKYAKERRTEIVNRLAKKVIEGGGGVWGEQAMSAHPQVKEDEAKEMVSFIMSLGDKQQVDKKPLKGTYTAQAKEKDGSYLFSASYTDKGGAVIGPLTGSSTVALRSARVKAAAYDGGKDVTKFKLPSGNEIASGVKSNGYFFLDDIDLTAIRSLTVMGSASSKYMAGGTLEIRLDSPTGTLLGSGDVKSEKSEPVNIGFKTPVSGQHKLYFVFVNPNAGSKPLFTLSDIQFNGETM
;
A
#
# COMPACT_ATOMS: atom_id res chain seq x y z
N MET A 1 18.45 15.80 80.70
CA MET A 1 17.26 15.64 81.57
C MET A 1 16.54 14.38 81.09
N TYR A 2 16.38 13.45 82.03
CA TYR A 2 15.83 12.08 81.95
C TYR A 2 14.34 12.07 81.54
N SER A 3 13.66 11.00 81.07
CA SER A 3 13.92 9.65 80.50
C SER A 3 12.52 9.02 80.38
N ASP A 4 12.11 8.39 79.27
CA ASP A 4 10.71 7.93 79.11
C ASP A 4 10.53 6.40 78.93
N ASN A 5 9.80 5.83 79.90
CA ASN A 5 8.90 4.66 79.93
C ASN A 5 8.30 4.62 81.37
N PRO A 6 7.18 3.93 81.78
CA PRO A 6 6.31 2.96 81.08
C PRO A 6 4.80 2.89 81.52
N GLN A 7 4.08 1.86 81.00
CA GLN A 7 2.95 1.08 81.57
C GLN A 7 1.48 1.58 81.67
N SER A 8 0.52 0.74 81.21
CA SER A 8 -0.73 0.33 81.91
C SER A 8 -1.47 -0.79 81.13
N SER A 9 -1.41 -2.06 81.60
CA SER A 9 -2.45 -2.83 82.33
C SER A 9 -3.57 -3.40 81.44
N LEU A 10 -3.62 -4.68 81.03
CA LEU A 10 -3.84 -5.93 81.78
C LEU A 10 -4.81 -5.82 82.99
N ARG A 11 -6.09 -6.19 82.76
CA ARG A 11 -6.91 -7.13 83.56
C ARG A 11 -8.41 -6.82 83.41
N PHE A 12 -9.10 -7.50 82.49
CA PHE A 12 -10.52 -7.87 82.64
C PHE A 12 -10.76 -9.14 81.81
N ARG A 13 -10.43 -10.30 82.41
CA ARG A 13 -10.80 -11.64 81.95
C ARG A 13 -12.11 -12.02 82.65
N ALA A 14 -12.97 -12.73 81.92
CA ALA A 14 -14.25 -13.33 82.33
C ALA A 14 -15.48 -12.39 82.31
N PHE A 15 -16.09 -12.18 81.13
CA PHE A 15 -17.56 -12.10 80.98
C PHE A 15 -18.10 -12.11 79.53
N LEU A 16 -17.42 -12.69 78.53
CA LEU A 16 -17.95 -12.77 77.16
C LEU A 16 -17.77 -14.16 76.49
N SER A 17 -18.05 -15.23 77.24
CA SER A 17 -18.04 -16.62 76.74
C SER A 17 -19.44 -17.15 76.36
N TRP A 18 -20.46 -16.30 76.20
CA TRP A 18 -21.83 -16.70 75.84
C TRP A 18 -22.46 -15.83 74.72
N MET A 19 -21.65 -15.45 73.72
CA MET A 19 -22.17 -14.81 72.49
C MET A 19 -21.44 -15.25 71.21
N LEU A 20 -20.84 -16.44 71.24
CA LEU A 20 -20.07 -17.03 70.14
C LEU A 20 -20.43 -18.51 69.90
N ALA A 21 -21.68 -18.89 70.23
CA ALA A 21 -22.22 -20.24 70.02
C ALA A 21 -23.54 -20.25 69.23
N GLY A 22 -23.80 -19.21 68.43
CA GLY A 22 -25.03 -19.06 67.65
C GLY A 22 -24.79 -18.36 66.33
N CYS A 23 -23.88 -18.90 65.49
CA CYS A 23 -23.82 -18.67 64.03
C CYS A 23 -22.75 -19.56 63.36
N LEU A 24 -22.60 -20.81 63.82
CA LEU A 24 -21.82 -21.86 63.12
C LEU A 24 -22.75 -22.65 62.18
N THR A 25 -23.38 -21.93 61.25
CA THR A 25 -23.89 -22.47 59.99
C THR A 25 -23.53 -21.47 58.89
N LEU A 26 -22.22 -21.28 58.70
CA LEU A 26 -21.67 -20.56 57.55
C LEU A 26 -21.07 -21.59 56.61
N SER A 27 -21.87 -21.90 55.60
CA SER A 27 -21.55 -22.51 54.33
C SER A 27 -20.05 -22.54 54.03
N ALA A 28 -19.45 -23.72 54.14
CA ALA A 28 -18.20 -24.03 53.45
C ALA A 28 -18.48 -24.03 51.95
N VAL A 29 -18.52 -22.85 51.34
CA VAL A 29 -18.44 -22.71 49.89
C VAL A 29 -16.97 -22.95 49.55
N TRP A 30 -16.69 -24.18 49.17
CA TRP A 30 -15.47 -24.50 48.43
C TRP A 30 -15.47 -23.63 47.18
N THR A 31 -14.70 -22.54 47.17
CA THR A 31 -14.33 -21.86 45.94
C THR A 31 -13.37 -22.79 45.19
N GLN A 32 -13.94 -23.76 44.45
CA GLN A 32 -13.22 -24.36 43.35
C GLN A 32 -12.82 -23.24 42.41
N ALA A 33 -11.52 -22.98 42.29
CA ALA A 33 -10.98 -22.17 41.21
C ALA A 33 -11.44 -22.81 39.91
N GLN A 34 -12.42 -22.18 39.25
CA GLN A 34 -12.96 -22.66 37.98
C GLN A 34 -11.81 -22.66 36.97
N ALA A 35 -11.45 -23.84 36.46
CA ALA A 35 -10.40 -23.96 35.45
C ALA A 35 -10.69 -22.98 34.29
N PRO A 36 -9.68 -22.29 33.75
CA PRO A 36 -9.89 -21.31 32.69
C PRO A 36 -10.62 -21.97 31.52
N GLN A 37 -11.79 -21.43 31.17
CA GLN A 37 -12.66 -21.95 30.12
C GLN A 37 -11.89 -21.97 28.78
N LYS A 38 -11.90 -23.13 28.09
CA LYS A 38 -11.33 -23.26 26.74
C LYS A 38 -11.97 -22.25 25.80
N ARG A 39 -11.21 -21.69 24.85
CA ARG A 39 -11.69 -20.61 23.99
C ARG A 39 -11.33 -20.82 22.52
N LEU A 40 -12.26 -20.53 21.62
CA LEU A 40 -12.09 -20.58 20.17
C LEU A 40 -12.21 -19.19 19.55
N LEU A 41 -11.39 -18.92 18.54
CA LEU A 41 -11.56 -17.78 17.64
C LEU A 41 -12.08 -18.29 16.30
N VAL A 42 -13.30 -17.92 15.92
CA VAL A 42 -13.86 -18.22 14.60
C VAL A 42 -13.62 -17.03 13.68
N PHE A 43 -12.78 -17.25 12.68
CA PHE A 43 -12.40 -16.27 11.68
C PHE A 43 -13.07 -16.60 10.34
N SER A 44 -13.73 -15.60 9.74
CA SER A 44 -14.51 -15.80 8.50
C SER A 44 -14.38 -14.64 7.50
N LYS A 45 -13.21 -13.99 7.46
CA LYS A 45 -12.93 -12.94 6.46
C LYS A 45 -12.80 -13.57 5.07
N THR A 46 -13.34 -12.90 4.07
CA THR A 46 -13.29 -13.31 2.66
C THR A 46 -12.76 -12.17 1.80
N ALA A 47 -11.69 -12.40 1.05
CA ALA A 47 -11.20 -11.54 -0.02
C ALA A 47 -11.67 -12.01 -1.41
N GLY A 48 -12.20 -13.24 -1.51
CA GLY A 48 -12.81 -13.83 -2.70
C GLY A 48 -14.32 -14.05 -2.56
N PHE A 49 -14.80 -15.21 -3.01
CA PHE A 49 -16.21 -15.58 -2.91
C PHE A 49 -16.68 -15.63 -1.45
N ARG A 50 -17.91 -15.19 -1.19
CA ARG A 50 -18.49 -15.17 0.16
C ARG A 50 -19.63 -16.18 0.27
N HIS A 51 -19.43 -17.22 1.06
CA HIS A 51 -20.42 -18.25 1.32
C HIS A 51 -21.55 -17.75 2.21
N THR A 52 -22.80 -18.05 1.83
CA THR A 52 -23.99 -17.68 2.63
C THR A 52 -24.06 -18.43 3.96
N SER A 53 -23.35 -19.55 4.08
CA SER A 53 -23.35 -20.42 5.27
C SER A 53 -22.50 -19.90 6.44
N ILE A 54 -21.69 -18.85 6.25
CA ILE A 54 -20.84 -18.28 7.31
C ILE A 54 -21.66 -17.95 8.58
N PRO A 55 -22.80 -17.22 8.52
CA PRO A 55 -23.61 -16.95 9.71
C PRO A 55 -24.18 -18.22 10.35
N ALA A 56 -24.59 -19.21 9.56
CA ALA A 56 -25.10 -20.49 10.08
C ALA A 56 -23.99 -21.28 10.81
N GLY A 57 -22.78 -21.32 10.23
CA GLY A 57 -21.61 -21.95 10.84
C GLY A 57 -21.17 -21.27 12.13
N GLN A 58 -21.15 -19.94 12.16
CA GLN A 58 -20.86 -19.18 13.40
C GLN A 58 -21.86 -19.54 14.50
N GLN A 59 -23.16 -19.56 14.19
CA GLN A 59 -24.22 -19.91 15.14
C GLN A 59 -24.09 -21.35 15.65
N ALA A 60 -23.82 -22.29 14.75
CA ALA A 60 -23.62 -23.69 15.10
C ALA A 60 -22.42 -23.88 16.03
N ILE A 61 -21.28 -23.26 15.75
CA ILE A 61 -20.08 -23.37 16.60
C ILE A 61 -20.29 -22.70 17.95
N MET A 62 -20.94 -21.53 18.01
CA MET A 62 -21.32 -20.89 19.28
C MET A 62 -22.25 -21.78 20.12
N LYS A 63 -23.21 -22.44 19.48
CA LYS A 63 -24.10 -23.41 20.14
C LYS A 63 -23.31 -24.60 20.68
N LEU A 64 -22.44 -25.21 19.87
CA LEU A 64 -21.55 -26.30 20.30
C LEU A 64 -20.69 -25.89 21.50
N GLY A 65 -20.16 -24.67 21.51
CA GLY A 65 -19.38 -24.15 22.64
C GLY A 65 -20.18 -24.02 23.92
N LYS A 66 -21.40 -23.49 23.83
CA LYS A 66 -22.32 -23.41 24.97
C LYS A 66 -22.67 -24.79 25.53
N GLU A 67 -22.87 -25.78 24.66
CA GLU A 67 -23.26 -27.14 25.04
C GLU A 67 -22.09 -27.99 25.56
N ASN A 68 -20.84 -27.65 25.20
CA ASN A 68 -19.66 -28.47 25.49
C ASN A 68 -18.58 -27.74 26.31
N GLY A 69 -18.90 -26.60 26.91
CA GLY A 69 -18.05 -25.95 27.92
C GLY A 69 -16.86 -25.17 27.38
N PHE A 70 -16.95 -24.60 26.16
CA PHE A 70 -15.92 -23.70 25.61
C PHE A 70 -16.52 -22.39 25.10
N ALA A 71 -15.79 -21.28 25.26
CA ALA A 71 -16.18 -19.97 24.78
C ALA A 71 -15.81 -19.80 23.29
N VAL A 72 -16.61 -19.04 22.55
CA VAL A 72 -16.42 -18.79 21.12
C VAL A 72 -16.52 -17.30 20.86
N ASP A 73 -15.46 -16.72 20.32
CA ASP A 73 -15.45 -15.36 19.79
C ASP A 73 -15.43 -15.43 18.25
N THR A 74 -16.22 -14.61 17.56
CA THR A 74 -16.23 -14.55 16.09
C THR A 74 -15.64 -13.23 15.60
N THR A 75 -14.92 -13.24 14.47
CA THR A 75 -14.43 -12.02 13.85
C THR A 75 -14.18 -12.17 12.35
N GLU A 76 -14.31 -11.06 11.62
CA GLU A 76 -13.82 -10.93 10.24
C GLU A 76 -12.65 -9.92 10.17
N ASN A 77 -12.18 -9.44 11.33
CA ASN A 77 -11.11 -8.44 11.40
C ASN A 77 -9.75 -9.13 11.56
N ALA A 78 -8.95 -9.13 10.48
CA ALA A 78 -7.62 -9.72 10.45
C ALA A 78 -6.63 -9.06 11.43
N ALA A 79 -6.85 -7.80 11.84
CA ALA A 79 -6.04 -7.13 12.86
C ALA A 79 -6.13 -7.79 14.26
N LYS A 80 -6.97 -8.82 14.43
CA LYS A 80 -7.01 -9.67 15.62
C LYS A 80 -5.94 -10.78 15.63
N PHE A 81 -5.25 -11.00 14.51
CA PHE A 81 -4.12 -11.94 14.41
C PHE A 81 -2.84 -11.29 14.93
N THR A 82 -2.82 -11.03 16.24
CA THR A 82 -1.61 -10.62 16.97
C THR A 82 -1.28 -11.69 18.00
N GLU A 83 0.01 -11.88 18.30
CA GLU A 83 0.43 -12.84 19.32
C GLU A 83 -0.28 -12.60 20.67
N ALA A 84 -0.42 -11.33 21.07
CA ALA A 84 -1.08 -10.94 22.32
C ALA A 84 -2.54 -11.40 22.37
N ASN A 85 -3.27 -11.31 21.26
CA ASN A 85 -4.67 -11.76 21.21
C ASN A 85 -4.76 -13.30 21.04
N LEU A 86 -3.93 -13.90 20.19
CA LEU A 86 -3.96 -15.34 19.90
C LEU A 86 -3.63 -16.21 21.13
N LYS A 87 -2.81 -15.71 22.06
CA LYS A 87 -2.53 -16.34 23.37
C LYS A 87 -3.78 -16.73 24.18
N ARG A 88 -4.93 -16.12 23.90
CA ARG A 88 -6.20 -16.35 24.59
C ARG A 88 -6.98 -17.56 24.06
N TYR A 89 -6.61 -18.12 22.92
CA TYR A 89 -7.41 -19.11 22.20
C TYR A 89 -6.70 -20.46 22.09
N ASN A 90 -7.43 -21.54 22.37
CA ASN A 90 -6.92 -22.90 22.30
C ASN A 90 -6.98 -23.48 20.88
N ALA A 91 -7.90 -23.00 20.04
CA ALA A 91 -7.86 -23.23 18.60
C ALA A 91 -8.44 -22.04 17.84
N VAL A 92 -8.00 -21.88 16.59
CA VAL A 92 -8.52 -20.92 15.62
C VAL A 92 -9.25 -21.70 14.52
N VAL A 93 -10.48 -21.29 14.23
CA VAL A 93 -11.33 -21.87 13.18
C VAL A 93 -11.34 -20.93 11.99
N PHE A 94 -10.95 -21.40 10.82
CA PHE A 94 -11.20 -20.70 9.56
C PHE A 94 -12.50 -21.25 8.98
N LEU A 95 -13.56 -20.45 9.08
CA LEU A 95 -14.91 -20.80 8.63
C LEU A 95 -15.16 -20.16 7.27
N SER A 96 -14.98 -20.96 6.21
CA SER A 96 -15.21 -20.56 4.81
C SER A 96 -14.55 -19.22 4.44
N THR A 97 -13.30 -19.03 4.88
CA THR A 97 -12.45 -17.91 4.43
C THR A 97 -12.12 -18.07 2.94
N THR A 98 -11.81 -17.00 2.22
CA THR A 98 -11.40 -17.09 0.80
C THR A 98 -10.37 -16.02 0.42
N GLY A 99 -9.44 -16.34 -0.47
CA GLY A 99 -8.36 -15.45 -0.92
C GLY A 99 -7.27 -15.20 0.13
N ASN A 100 -6.41 -14.19 -0.10
CA ASN A 100 -5.37 -13.79 0.86
C ASN A 100 -5.95 -12.76 1.85
N VAL A 101 -6.06 -13.14 3.12
CA VAL A 101 -6.83 -12.43 4.14
C VAL A 101 -5.97 -11.90 5.29
N LEU A 102 -4.75 -12.42 5.45
CA LEU A 102 -3.73 -12.01 6.42
C LEU A 102 -2.54 -11.33 5.73
N ASP A 103 -1.97 -10.31 6.36
CA ASP A 103 -0.69 -9.70 5.97
C ASP A 103 0.52 -10.42 6.61
N ASP A 104 1.76 -10.07 6.22
CA ASP A 104 2.99 -10.70 6.73
C ASP A 104 3.10 -10.72 8.26
N MET A 105 2.65 -9.64 8.92
CA MET A 105 2.68 -9.53 10.38
C MET A 105 1.70 -10.52 11.01
N GLN A 106 0.50 -10.62 10.45
CA GLN A 106 -0.56 -11.53 10.91
C GLN A 106 -0.22 -12.98 10.60
N GLN A 107 0.39 -13.26 9.44
CA GLN A 107 0.92 -14.57 9.08
C GLN A 107 1.98 -15.00 10.10
N ALA A 108 2.99 -14.17 10.38
CA ALA A 108 4.02 -14.47 11.36
C ALA A 108 3.44 -14.72 12.78
N ALA A 109 2.46 -13.92 13.20
CA ALA A 109 1.76 -14.15 14.46
C ALA A 109 1.01 -15.50 14.49
N PHE A 110 0.45 -15.91 13.35
CA PHE A 110 -0.25 -17.19 13.23
C PHE A 110 0.69 -18.39 13.15
N GLU A 111 1.84 -18.30 12.46
CA GLU A 111 2.90 -19.34 12.50
C GLU A 111 3.34 -19.57 13.93
N ARG A 112 3.66 -18.49 14.66
CA ARG A 112 4.09 -18.56 16.05
C ARG A 112 3.02 -19.17 16.96
N TYR A 113 1.75 -18.88 16.69
CA TYR A 113 0.62 -19.48 17.41
C TYR A 113 0.55 -21.00 17.21
N ILE A 114 0.66 -21.48 15.97
CA ILE A 114 0.68 -22.91 15.66
C ILE A 114 1.92 -23.59 16.26
N GLN A 115 3.09 -22.96 16.13
CA GLN A 115 4.35 -23.45 16.73
C GLN A 115 4.34 -23.49 18.25
N ALA A 116 3.55 -22.62 18.88
CA ALA A 116 3.29 -22.68 20.31
C ALA A 116 2.34 -23.83 20.70
N GLY A 117 1.86 -24.64 19.76
CA GLY A 117 0.91 -25.72 19.98
C GLY A 117 -0.56 -25.32 19.80
N GLY A 118 -0.84 -24.17 19.20
CA GLY A 118 -2.20 -23.72 18.90
C GLY A 118 -2.92 -24.65 17.92
N GLY A 119 -4.22 -24.87 18.16
CA GLY A 119 -5.06 -25.69 17.31
C GLY A 119 -5.55 -24.94 16.06
N PHE A 120 -5.73 -25.66 14.97
CA PHE A 120 -6.33 -25.14 13.75
C PHE A 120 -7.48 -26.03 13.26
N VAL A 121 -8.58 -25.39 12.88
CA VAL A 121 -9.73 -26.04 12.24
C VAL A 121 -10.07 -25.32 10.95
N GLY A 122 -9.93 -26.00 9.81
CA GLY A 122 -10.37 -25.48 8.52
C GLY A 122 -11.73 -26.06 8.13
N ILE A 123 -12.66 -25.21 7.73
CA ILE A 123 -14.00 -25.61 7.27
C ILE A 123 -14.22 -25.12 5.85
N HIS A 124 -14.60 -26.04 4.98
CA HIS A 124 -14.99 -25.82 3.59
C HIS A 124 -13.97 -24.95 2.83
N ALA A 125 -14.27 -23.67 2.60
CA ALA A 125 -13.43 -22.76 1.83
C ALA A 125 -12.14 -22.31 2.54
N ALA A 126 -11.87 -22.76 3.77
CA ALA A 126 -10.54 -22.62 4.35
C ALA A 126 -9.39 -23.14 3.44
N ALA A 127 -9.66 -24.09 2.53
CA ALA A 127 -8.70 -24.53 1.51
C ALA A 127 -8.56 -23.57 0.31
N ASP A 128 -9.49 -22.64 0.12
CA ASP A 128 -9.49 -21.55 -0.88
C ASP A 128 -8.88 -20.26 -0.31
N THR A 129 -7.90 -20.38 0.59
CA THR A 129 -7.35 -19.25 1.38
C THR A 129 -5.81 -19.26 1.36
N GLU A 130 -5.18 -18.07 1.37
CA GLU A 130 -3.71 -17.87 1.48
C GLU A 130 -2.88 -18.66 0.44
N TYR A 131 -3.18 -18.47 -0.86
CA TYR A 131 -2.49 -19.17 -1.95
C TYR A 131 -1.01 -18.79 -2.07
N ASP A 132 -0.66 -17.57 -1.69
CA ASP A 132 0.70 -17.03 -1.81
C ASP A 132 1.58 -17.37 -0.60
N TRP A 133 1.05 -18.18 0.34
CA TRP A 133 1.73 -18.55 1.57
C TRP A 133 1.84 -20.09 1.69
N PRO A 134 2.87 -20.71 1.08
CA PRO A 134 3.01 -22.17 1.02
C PRO A 134 3.01 -22.87 2.38
N TRP A 135 3.41 -22.19 3.46
CA TRP A 135 3.33 -22.71 4.81
C TRP A 135 1.88 -22.97 5.23
N TYR A 136 0.94 -22.08 4.87
CA TYR A 136 -0.49 -22.29 5.12
C TYR A 136 -1.05 -23.46 4.31
N GLY A 137 -0.64 -23.61 3.05
CA GLY A 137 -1.03 -24.76 2.22
C GLY A 137 -0.71 -26.10 2.89
N LYS A 138 0.48 -26.20 3.50
CA LYS A 138 0.87 -27.36 4.31
C LYS A 138 0.07 -27.47 5.61
N LEU A 139 -0.22 -26.36 6.29
CA LEU A 139 -1.07 -26.34 7.48
C LEU A 139 -2.46 -26.91 7.18
N VAL A 140 -3.19 -26.32 6.22
CA VAL A 140 -4.55 -26.75 5.87
C VAL A 140 -4.58 -28.15 5.24
N GLY A 141 -3.51 -28.55 4.55
CA GLY A 141 -3.32 -29.90 4.02
C GLY A 141 -3.67 -30.07 2.54
N GLY A 142 -4.10 -29.01 1.85
CA GLY A 142 -4.38 -28.97 0.42
C GLY A 142 -5.11 -27.69 0.02
N TYR A 143 -4.85 -27.19 -1.18
CA TYR A 143 -5.52 -26.02 -1.71
C TYR A 143 -6.72 -26.39 -2.57
N PHE A 144 -7.74 -25.53 -2.58
CA PHE A 144 -8.84 -25.62 -3.53
C PHE A 144 -8.33 -25.59 -4.97
N ALA A 145 -8.87 -26.49 -5.81
CA ALA A 145 -8.56 -26.56 -7.23
C ALA A 145 -9.81 -26.30 -8.09
N SER A 146 -10.90 -26.99 -7.80
CA SER A 146 -12.20 -26.79 -8.44
C SER A 146 -13.34 -27.37 -7.59
N HIS A 147 -14.58 -27.17 -8.05
CA HIS A 147 -15.78 -27.82 -7.55
C HIS A 147 -16.69 -28.14 -8.74
N PRO A 148 -17.73 -28.97 -8.58
CA PRO A 148 -18.72 -29.21 -9.62
C PRO A 148 -19.37 -27.92 -10.12
N GLY A 149 -19.74 -27.87 -11.40
CA GLY A 149 -20.25 -26.69 -12.11
C GLY A 149 -21.65 -26.27 -11.67
N ASN A 150 -22.66 -26.41 -12.53
CA ASN A 150 -24.04 -26.05 -12.19
C ASN A 150 -24.99 -27.26 -12.36
N PRO A 151 -25.56 -27.81 -11.27
CA PRO A 151 -25.45 -27.33 -9.89
C PRO A 151 -24.10 -27.70 -9.23
N ASN A 152 -23.55 -26.76 -8.47
CA ASN A 152 -22.31 -26.93 -7.69
C ASN A 152 -22.56 -27.75 -6.42
N VAL A 153 -23.72 -27.53 -5.79
CA VAL A 153 -24.19 -28.33 -4.66
C VAL A 153 -24.92 -29.57 -5.19
N GLN A 154 -24.38 -30.75 -4.89
CA GLN A 154 -24.92 -32.03 -5.35
C GLN A 154 -25.09 -33.01 -4.19
N GLU A 155 -25.97 -33.99 -4.36
CA GLU A 155 -26.01 -35.14 -3.45
C GLU A 155 -24.88 -36.10 -3.83
N GLY A 156 -24.09 -36.51 -2.85
CA GLY A 156 -23.04 -37.51 -2.99
C GLY A 156 -22.97 -38.39 -1.74
N GLU A 157 -22.29 -39.53 -1.85
CA GLU A 157 -22.11 -40.47 -0.75
C GLU A 157 -20.68 -40.43 -0.24
N ALA A 158 -20.50 -39.90 0.97
CA ALA A 158 -19.24 -39.92 1.68
C ALA A 158 -19.06 -41.25 2.40
N TYR A 159 -17.83 -41.75 2.49
CA TYR A 159 -17.52 -43.00 3.16
C TYR A 159 -16.28 -42.88 4.05
N VAL A 160 -16.29 -43.66 5.14
CA VAL A 160 -15.24 -43.64 6.15
C VAL A 160 -14.01 -44.39 5.68
N VAL A 161 -12.84 -43.78 5.85
CA VAL A 161 -11.53 -44.42 5.63
C VAL A 161 -10.90 -44.87 6.95
N SER A 162 -11.10 -44.11 8.02
CA SER A 162 -10.63 -44.46 9.37
C SER A 162 -11.65 -44.05 10.44
N LYS A 163 -11.84 -44.90 11.46
CA LYS A 163 -12.76 -44.68 12.58
C LYS A 163 -12.06 -44.30 13.89
N ASP A 164 -10.72 -44.33 13.92
CA ASP A 164 -9.94 -44.26 15.16
C ASP A 164 -9.80 -42.84 15.72
N HIS A 165 -10.33 -41.85 15.00
CA HIS A 165 -10.27 -40.44 15.38
C HIS A 165 -11.55 -39.96 16.08
N VAL A 166 -11.43 -39.05 17.05
CA VAL A 166 -12.56 -38.55 17.86
C VAL A 166 -13.67 -37.88 17.04
N SER A 167 -13.35 -37.27 15.90
CA SER A 167 -14.35 -36.71 14.96
C SER A 167 -15.18 -37.79 14.25
N MET A 168 -14.83 -39.06 14.37
CA MET A 168 -15.53 -40.17 13.72
C MET A 168 -16.49 -40.90 14.67
N PHE A 169 -16.58 -40.47 15.94
CA PHE A 169 -17.48 -41.05 16.91
C PHE A 169 -18.95 -40.87 16.49
N GLY A 170 -19.61 -41.98 16.13
CA GLY A 170 -20.98 -41.99 15.65
C GLY A 170 -21.15 -41.52 14.19
N PHE A 171 -20.06 -41.39 13.43
CA PHE A 171 -20.11 -41.16 11.99
C PHE A 171 -20.45 -42.47 11.25
N PRO A 172 -21.45 -42.48 10.35
CA PRO A 172 -21.88 -43.71 9.67
C PRO A 172 -20.87 -44.15 8.59
N ASP A 173 -20.78 -45.44 8.31
CA ASP A 173 -19.83 -46.01 7.33
C ASP A 173 -19.98 -45.42 5.92
N ARG A 174 -21.23 -45.11 5.56
CA ARG A 174 -21.61 -44.33 4.39
C ARG A 174 -22.61 -43.25 4.81
N TRP A 175 -22.45 -42.05 4.26
CA TRP A 175 -23.24 -40.87 4.57
C TRP A 175 -23.64 -40.17 3.28
N LYS A 176 -24.94 -40.23 2.95
CA LYS A 176 -25.49 -39.38 1.89
C LYS A 176 -25.59 -37.95 2.40
N ILE A 177 -24.95 -37.04 1.68
CA ILE A 177 -24.91 -35.62 2.02
C ILE A 177 -25.04 -34.80 0.75
N LYS A 178 -25.76 -33.69 0.86
CA LYS A 178 -25.88 -32.70 -0.20
C LYS A 178 -25.02 -31.49 0.16
N ASP A 179 -23.89 -31.32 -0.51
CA ASP A 179 -22.91 -30.27 -0.24
C ASP A 179 -22.16 -29.89 -1.54
N GLU A 180 -21.20 -28.96 -1.45
CA GLU A 180 -20.26 -28.65 -2.54
C GLU A 180 -18.93 -29.36 -2.27
N PHE A 181 -18.56 -30.30 -3.14
CA PHE A 181 -17.39 -31.17 -2.95
C PHE A 181 -16.17 -30.61 -3.70
N TYR A 182 -15.13 -30.19 -2.98
CA TYR A 182 -13.94 -29.57 -3.60
C TYR A 182 -12.94 -30.59 -4.09
N ASP A 183 -12.43 -30.38 -5.30
CA ASP A 183 -11.18 -30.97 -5.76
C ASP A 183 -10.00 -30.19 -5.15
N PHE A 184 -8.91 -30.89 -4.87
CA PHE A 184 -7.74 -30.30 -4.21
C PHE A 184 -6.47 -30.41 -5.05
N LYS A 185 -5.63 -29.38 -4.99
CA LYS A 185 -4.26 -29.37 -5.53
C LYS A 185 -3.26 -29.26 -4.39
N ASN A 186 -2.03 -29.71 -4.63
CA ASN A 186 -0.94 -29.68 -3.63
C ASN A 186 -1.33 -30.33 -2.30
N VAL A 187 -2.08 -31.44 -2.35
CA VAL A 187 -2.48 -32.19 -1.16
C VAL A 187 -1.23 -32.68 -0.43
N ASN A 188 -1.15 -32.37 0.86
CA ASN A 188 -0.02 -32.76 1.69
C ASN A 188 -0.07 -34.29 1.91
N PRO A 189 0.98 -35.05 1.53
CA PRO A 189 0.98 -36.51 1.67
C PRO A 189 0.93 -37.00 3.13
N ASP A 190 1.28 -36.14 4.09
CA ASP A 190 1.35 -36.49 5.51
C ASP A 190 -0.02 -36.41 6.23
N VAL A 191 -1.08 -36.00 5.53
CA VAL A 191 -2.42 -35.92 6.12
C VAL A 191 -3.03 -37.31 6.29
N THR A 192 -3.70 -37.53 7.43
CA THR A 192 -4.47 -38.75 7.66
C THR A 192 -5.92 -38.52 7.26
N VAL A 193 -6.32 -39.11 6.13
CA VAL A 193 -7.68 -38.98 5.58
C VAL A 193 -8.67 -39.80 6.42
N LEU A 194 -9.76 -39.14 6.83
CA LEU A 194 -10.84 -39.73 7.64
C LEU A 194 -12.04 -40.11 6.80
N VAL A 195 -12.41 -39.24 5.85
CA VAL A 195 -13.60 -39.36 5.01
C VAL A 195 -13.22 -39.08 3.57
N LYS A 196 -13.77 -39.86 2.64
CA LYS A 196 -13.70 -39.63 1.19
C LYS A 196 -15.11 -39.49 0.60
N ILE A 197 -15.21 -38.90 -0.59
CA ILE A 197 -16.45 -38.88 -1.37
C ILE A 197 -16.36 -39.87 -2.53
N ASP A 198 -17.45 -40.58 -2.81
CA ASP A 198 -17.53 -41.47 -3.98
C ASP A 198 -17.95 -40.67 -5.22
N GLU A 199 -17.00 -40.36 -6.11
CA GLU A 199 -17.25 -39.62 -7.35
C GLU A 199 -18.26 -40.29 -8.29
N LYS A 200 -18.59 -41.58 -8.09
CA LYS A 200 -19.64 -42.26 -8.88
C LYS A 200 -21.05 -41.83 -8.48
N THR A 201 -21.18 -41.13 -7.35
CA THR A 201 -22.48 -40.73 -6.78
C THR A 201 -22.87 -39.29 -7.10
N TYR A 202 -21.96 -38.49 -7.68
CA TYR A 202 -22.22 -37.14 -8.15
C TYR A 202 -21.48 -36.90 -9.49
N LYS A 203 -21.57 -35.69 -10.06
CA LYS A 203 -20.96 -35.36 -11.36
C LYS A 203 -19.84 -34.33 -11.23
N GLU A 204 -18.87 -34.43 -12.12
CA GLU A 204 -17.76 -33.46 -12.32
C GLU A 204 -16.68 -33.44 -11.23
N GLY A 205 -16.52 -34.52 -10.45
CA GLY A 205 -15.32 -34.76 -9.64
C GLY A 205 -14.07 -35.02 -10.50
N LYS A 206 -12.89 -34.63 -10.01
CA LYS A 206 -11.62 -34.72 -10.76
C LYS A 206 -10.48 -35.38 -9.97
N MET A 207 -10.76 -35.95 -8.81
CA MET A 207 -9.79 -36.61 -7.92
C MET A 207 -9.84 -38.14 -8.03
N GLY A 208 -10.85 -38.70 -8.69
CA GLY A 208 -11.03 -40.14 -8.87
C GLY A 208 -11.35 -40.87 -7.56
N ASP A 209 -10.87 -42.12 -7.43
CA ASP A 209 -11.13 -42.94 -6.23
C ASP A 209 -10.44 -42.40 -4.94
N ASN A 210 -9.58 -41.39 -5.06
CA ASN A 210 -8.84 -40.80 -3.92
C ASN A 210 -9.25 -39.35 -3.67
N HIS A 211 -10.54 -39.12 -3.45
CA HIS A 211 -11.10 -37.80 -3.16
C HIS A 211 -11.32 -37.58 -1.65
N PRO A 212 -10.37 -36.94 -0.93
CA PRO A 212 -10.50 -36.71 0.51
C PRO A 212 -11.49 -35.58 0.82
N MET A 213 -12.27 -35.76 1.89
CA MET A 213 -13.29 -34.81 2.36
C MET A 213 -13.04 -34.31 3.79
N SER A 214 -12.34 -35.09 4.60
CA SER A 214 -11.88 -34.67 5.92
C SER A 214 -10.58 -35.38 6.26
N TRP A 215 -9.69 -34.66 6.94
CA TRP A 215 -8.41 -35.18 7.39
C TRP A 215 -7.94 -34.48 8.67
N PHE A 216 -6.95 -35.09 9.31
CA PHE A 216 -6.23 -34.51 10.43
C PHE A 216 -4.74 -34.80 10.30
N HIS A 217 -3.93 -33.99 10.96
CA HIS A 217 -2.50 -34.19 11.15
C HIS A 217 -1.96 -33.25 12.23
N GLU A 218 -0.67 -33.37 12.53
CA GLU A 218 0.07 -32.37 13.28
C GLU A 218 0.99 -31.63 12.32
N TYR A 219 0.98 -30.30 12.37
CA TYR A 219 1.83 -29.48 11.51
C TYR A 219 2.46 -28.35 12.31
N ASP A 220 3.78 -28.27 12.21
CA ASP A 220 4.62 -27.24 12.81
C ASP A 220 4.34 -26.99 14.29
N GLY A 221 4.00 -28.04 15.06
CA GLY A 221 3.72 -28.00 16.49
C GLY A 221 2.24 -27.97 16.89
N GLY A 222 1.34 -27.61 15.98
CA GLY A 222 -0.10 -27.54 16.24
C GLY A 222 -0.88 -28.73 15.71
N LYS A 223 -2.07 -28.96 16.29
CA LYS A 223 -3.03 -29.97 15.82
C LYS A 223 -4.00 -29.37 14.82
N VAL A 224 -4.13 -30.04 13.68
CA VAL A 224 -4.96 -29.56 12.57
C VAL A 224 -6.07 -30.55 12.26
N PHE A 225 -7.28 -30.03 12.12
CA PHE A 225 -8.42 -30.75 11.55
C PHE A 225 -9.01 -29.97 10.38
N TYR A 226 -9.34 -30.65 9.29
CA TYR A 226 -10.02 -30.05 8.15
C TYR A 226 -11.25 -30.88 7.76
N THR A 227 -12.32 -30.19 7.36
CA THR A 227 -13.51 -30.77 6.74
C THR A 227 -13.95 -29.91 5.56
N ASN A 228 -14.17 -30.53 4.40
CA ASN A 228 -14.69 -29.85 3.21
C ASN A 228 -16.20 -29.55 3.32
N PHE A 229 -16.95 -30.31 4.11
CA PHE A 229 -18.38 -30.06 4.31
C PHE A 229 -18.64 -28.69 4.95
N GLY A 230 -19.76 -28.07 4.62
CA GLY A 230 -20.18 -26.77 5.18
C GLY A 230 -20.50 -25.69 4.15
N HIS A 231 -20.74 -26.03 2.89
CA HIS A 231 -21.17 -25.05 1.90
C HIS A 231 -22.60 -24.56 2.13
N PRO A 232 -23.62 -25.42 2.27
CA PRO A 232 -24.99 -24.97 2.49
C PRO A 232 -25.29 -24.77 3.99
N ASP A 233 -26.25 -23.90 4.29
CA ASP A 233 -26.70 -23.62 5.66
C ASP A 233 -27.18 -24.90 6.37
N GLU A 234 -27.83 -25.80 5.62
CA GLU A 234 -28.39 -27.05 6.11
C GLU A 234 -27.34 -27.98 6.72
N THR A 235 -26.10 -27.97 6.21
CA THR A 235 -25.00 -28.79 6.75
C THR A 235 -24.77 -28.47 8.24
N PHE A 236 -24.87 -27.20 8.64
CA PHE A 236 -24.71 -26.76 10.03
C PHE A 236 -25.90 -27.07 10.96
N THR A 237 -26.94 -27.72 10.44
CA THR A 237 -28.04 -28.29 11.25
C THR A 237 -28.03 -29.81 11.25
N ASN A 238 -27.20 -30.43 10.42
CA ASN A 238 -27.12 -31.88 10.29
C ASN A 238 -26.43 -32.51 11.53
N PRO A 239 -27.08 -33.45 12.24
CA PRO A 239 -26.53 -34.03 13.47
C PRO A 239 -25.28 -34.88 13.26
N VAL A 240 -25.10 -35.50 12.09
CA VAL A 240 -23.87 -36.24 11.76
C VAL A 240 -22.71 -35.27 11.62
N TYR A 241 -22.90 -34.19 10.86
CA TYR A 241 -21.89 -33.16 10.67
C TYR A 241 -21.54 -32.43 11.98
N LEU A 242 -22.53 -32.05 12.79
CA LEU A 242 -22.27 -31.34 14.04
C LEU A 242 -21.45 -32.16 15.04
N LYS A 243 -21.66 -33.48 15.11
CA LYS A 243 -20.82 -34.39 15.91
C LYS A 243 -19.41 -34.51 15.33
N HIS A 244 -19.30 -34.62 14.00
CA HIS A 244 -18.01 -34.67 13.32
C HIS A 244 -17.18 -33.40 13.55
N LEU A 245 -17.80 -32.23 13.38
CA LEU A 245 -17.18 -30.94 13.62
C LEU A 245 -16.78 -30.75 15.09
N LEU A 246 -17.66 -31.14 16.03
CA LEU A 246 -17.34 -31.07 17.46
C LEU A 246 -16.12 -31.94 17.81
N GLY A 247 -16.06 -33.18 17.34
CA GLY A 247 -14.90 -34.04 17.59
C GLY A 247 -13.63 -33.49 16.93
N GLY A 248 -13.73 -32.90 15.73
CA GLY A 248 -12.62 -32.22 15.08
C GLY A 248 -12.09 -31.01 15.89
N ILE A 249 -13.00 -30.20 16.42
CA ILE A 249 -12.67 -29.10 17.34
C ILE A 249 -12.01 -29.64 18.62
N GLN A 250 -12.56 -30.70 19.22
CA GLN A 250 -12.02 -31.30 20.44
C GLN A 250 -10.60 -31.86 20.24
N TYR A 251 -10.32 -32.44 19.06
CA TYR A 251 -8.98 -32.86 18.68
C TYR A 251 -8.00 -31.68 18.58
N ALA A 252 -8.41 -30.60 17.91
CA ALA A 252 -7.55 -29.45 17.64
C ALA A 252 -7.30 -28.58 18.89
N VAL A 253 -8.24 -28.50 19.83
CA VAL A 253 -8.15 -27.63 21.01
C VAL A 253 -6.90 -27.92 21.85
N ALA A 254 -5.98 -26.96 21.87
CA ALA A 254 -4.74 -27.07 22.60
C ALA A 254 -4.97 -27.09 24.12
N PRO A 255 -4.28 -27.97 24.87
CA PRO A 255 -4.34 -27.95 26.33
C PRO A 255 -3.72 -26.66 26.90
N LYS A 256 -2.58 -26.24 26.34
CA LYS A 256 -1.80 -25.05 26.71
C LYS A 256 -0.97 -24.61 25.51
N LEU A 257 -0.71 -23.30 25.39
CA LEU A 257 0.23 -22.74 24.42
C LEU A 257 1.60 -22.53 25.07
N ASP A 258 2.67 -22.81 24.33
CA ASP A 258 4.05 -22.64 24.74
C ASP A 258 4.86 -21.89 23.67
N TYR A 259 4.84 -20.56 23.75
CA TYR A 259 5.50 -19.69 22.77
C TYR A 259 7.02 -19.76 22.80
N THR A 260 7.65 -20.45 23.77
CA THR A 260 9.11 -20.69 23.72
C THR A 260 9.50 -21.67 22.62
N LYS A 261 8.53 -22.39 22.03
CA LYS A 261 8.73 -23.29 20.88
C LYS A 261 8.60 -22.59 19.53
N ALA A 262 8.13 -21.35 19.50
CA ALA A 262 7.95 -20.59 18.28
C ALA A 262 9.31 -20.25 17.64
N LYS A 263 9.53 -20.77 16.43
CA LYS A 263 10.76 -20.57 15.64
C LYS A 263 10.66 -19.39 14.68
N THR A 264 9.44 -19.05 14.22
CA THR A 264 9.22 -17.85 13.41
C THR A 264 9.47 -16.63 14.28
N LEU A 265 10.32 -15.71 13.82
CA LEU A 265 10.62 -14.50 14.57
C LEU A 265 9.40 -13.56 14.57
N PRO A 266 9.15 -12.81 15.68
CA PRO A 266 8.12 -11.79 15.68
C PRO A 266 8.37 -10.76 14.58
N PHE A 267 7.34 -10.48 13.77
CA PHE A 267 7.42 -9.40 12.80
C PHE A 267 7.48 -8.05 13.55
N PRO A 268 8.50 -7.20 13.29
CA PRO A 268 8.65 -5.93 13.99
C PRO A 268 7.49 -4.98 13.70
N GLU A 269 6.83 -4.47 14.73
CA GLU A 269 5.82 -3.43 14.57
C GLU A 269 6.47 -2.15 14.00
N GLU A 270 5.89 -1.57 12.94
CA GLU A 270 6.46 -0.39 12.28
C GLU A 270 6.66 0.79 13.23
N ASN A 271 5.76 0.95 14.21
CA ASN A 271 5.84 2.01 15.22
C ASN A 271 7.03 1.88 16.21
N ARG A 272 7.84 0.82 16.10
CA ARG A 272 9.12 0.69 16.80
C ARG A 272 10.27 1.30 16.02
N PHE A 273 10.09 1.60 14.74
CA PHE A 273 11.07 2.32 13.95
C PHE A 273 10.82 3.83 14.06
N ASN A 274 11.89 4.59 14.19
CA ASN A 274 11.88 6.04 14.12
C ASN A 274 12.76 6.50 12.95
N LYS A 275 12.15 7.17 11.97
CA LYS A 275 12.84 7.84 10.87
C LYS A 275 13.07 9.31 11.24
N GLU A 276 14.30 9.67 11.61
CA GLU A 276 14.73 11.04 11.83
C GLU A 276 15.31 11.63 10.54
N VAL A 277 14.81 12.79 10.11
CA VAL A 277 15.39 13.52 8.97
C VAL A 277 16.56 14.36 9.51
N LEU A 278 17.77 14.06 9.05
CA LEU A 278 19.01 14.71 9.46
C LEU A 278 19.35 15.92 8.60
N ALA A 279 19.07 15.84 7.30
CA ALA A 279 19.22 16.93 6.34
C ALA A 279 18.10 16.86 5.30
N GLU A 280 17.74 18.01 4.73
CA GLU A 280 16.71 18.15 3.68
C GLU A 280 17.16 19.17 2.64
N LYS A 281 16.39 19.34 1.55
CA LYS A 281 16.69 20.29 0.46
C LYS A 281 17.99 19.97 -0.28
N LEU A 282 18.29 18.68 -0.44
CA LEU A 282 19.49 18.23 -1.16
C LEU A 282 19.33 18.43 -2.67
N ASP A 283 20.46 18.65 -3.36
CA ASP A 283 20.52 18.87 -4.82
C ASP A 283 21.08 17.65 -5.53
N GLU A 284 20.19 16.74 -5.92
CA GLU A 284 20.53 15.50 -6.64
C GLU A 284 21.55 14.61 -5.89
N PRO A 285 21.23 14.17 -4.65
CA PRO A 285 22.14 13.34 -3.87
C PRO A 285 22.37 11.97 -4.54
N THR A 286 23.59 11.46 -4.48
CA THR A 286 23.98 10.22 -5.18
C THR A 286 24.32 9.09 -4.21
N GLU A 287 25.41 9.15 -3.46
CA GLU A 287 25.88 8.05 -2.60
C GLU A 287 26.29 8.59 -1.22
N LEU A 288 26.18 7.78 -0.16
CA LEU A 288 26.57 8.10 1.20
C LEU A 288 27.61 7.13 1.76
N VAL A 289 28.31 7.59 2.80
CA VAL A 289 29.09 6.72 3.67
C VAL A 289 29.02 7.21 5.12
N VAL A 290 28.77 6.28 6.04
CA VAL A 290 28.68 6.56 7.48
C VAL A 290 30.01 6.22 8.14
N LEU A 291 30.65 7.22 8.72
CA LEU A 291 31.90 7.06 9.47
C LEU A 291 31.64 6.46 10.86
N ASP A 292 32.64 5.80 11.44
CA ASP A 292 32.59 5.19 12.78
C ASP A 292 32.12 6.11 13.92
N ASN A 293 32.29 7.42 13.77
CA ASN A 293 31.86 8.41 14.75
C ASN A 293 30.42 8.93 14.51
N GLY A 294 29.70 8.33 13.57
CA GLY A 294 28.34 8.70 13.16
C GLY A 294 28.25 9.90 12.21
N LYS A 295 29.37 10.55 11.84
CA LYS A 295 29.35 11.55 10.77
C LYS A 295 28.99 10.87 9.45
N VAL A 296 28.16 11.53 8.65
CA VAL A 296 27.74 11.00 7.35
C VAL A 296 28.33 11.87 6.25
N LEU A 297 29.14 11.27 5.39
CA LEU A 297 29.53 11.90 4.12
C LEU A 297 28.51 11.53 3.06
N PHE A 298 28.17 12.46 2.18
CA PHE A 298 27.32 12.18 1.03
C PHE A 298 27.62 13.12 -0.13
N THR A 299 27.40 12.62 -1.34
CA THR A 299 27.68 13.34 -2.59
C THR A 299 26.39 13.82 -3.27
N GLU A 300 26.54 14.88 -4.05
CA GLU A 300 25.53 15.41 -4.97
C GLU A 300 26.08 15.39 -6.38
N ARG A 301 25.26 15.02 -7.37
CA ARG A 301 25.69 14.77 -8.76
C ARG A 301 26.45 15.96 -9.36
N LYS A 302 26.11 17.19 -8.97
CA LYS A 302 26.75 18.42 -9.46
C LYS A 302 28.16 18.70 -8.88
N GLY A 303 28.71 17.80 -8.08
CA GLY A 303 30.10 17.83 -7.62
C GLY A 303 30.25 18.10 -6.12
N ALA A 304 29.18 18.42 -5.40
CA ALA A 304 29.27 18.72 -3.98
C ALA A 304 29.49 17.46 -3.14
N LEU A 305 30.48 17.50 -2.25
CA LEU A 305 30.71 16.54 -1.17
C LEU A 305 30.35 17.23 0.15
N LYS A 306 29.43 16.65 0.91
CA LYS A 306 28.94 17.22 2.17
C LYS A 306 29.19 16.26 3.34
N VAL A 307 29.25 16.81 4.54
CA VAL A 307 29.26 16.06 5.80
C VAL A 307 28.14 16.51 6.71
N TYR A 308 27.38 15.58 7.27
CA TYR A 308 26.48 15.80 8.40
C TYR A 308 27.19 15.40 9.69
N ASP A 309 27.18 16.29 10.69
CA ASP A 309 27.73 16.03 12.02
C ASP A 309 26.59 15.82 13.03
N PRO A 310 26.44 14.61 13.61
CA PRO A 310 25.34 14.31 14.55
C PRO A 310 25.46 15.07 15.87
N LYS A 311 26.65 15.57 16.24
CA LYS A 311 26.86 16.34 17.47
C LYS A 311 26.35 17.76 17.34
N THR A 312 26.63 18.41 16.21
CA THR A 312 26.19 19.79 15.95
C THR A 312 24.85 19.86 15.25
N LYS A 313 24.40 18.75 14.64
CA LYS A 313 23.23 18.65 13.76
C LYS A 313 23.30 19.56 12.53
N VAL A 314 24.51 19.84 12.05
CA VAL A 314 24.77 20.72 10.92
C VAL A 314 25.31 19.92 9.74
N THR A 315 24.83 20.25 8.54
CA THR A 315 25.42 19.80 7.28
C THR A 315 26.38 20.86 6.76
N LYS A 316 27.61 20.46 6.40
CA LYS A 316 28.66 21.34 5.84
C LYS A 316 29.09 20.87 4.46
N LEU A 317 29.26 21.81 3.52
CA LEU A 317 29.95 21.56 2.25
C LEU A 317 31.45 21.38 2.53
N VAL A 318 32.00 20.23 2.16
CA VAL A 318 33.41 19.87 2.38
C VAL A 318 34.26 20.12 1.13
N ALA A 319 33.73 19.80 -0.05
CA ALA A 319 34.37 20.07 -1.33
C ALA A 319 33.33 20.24 -2.43
N ASN A 320 33.73 20.87 -3.53
CA ASN A 320 32.93 20.94 -4.75
C ASN A 320 33.81 20.61 -5.96
N LEU A 321 33.67 19.40 -6.50
CA LEU A 321 34.47 18.91 -7.61
C LEU A 321 34.00 19.53 -8.94
N PRO A 322 34.92 19.98 -9.81
CA PRO A 322 34.55 20.41 -11.15
C PRO A 322 34.17 19.19 -11.99
N VAL A 323 32.87 18.98 -12.18
CA VAL A 323 32.33 17.85 -12.92
C VAL A 323 31.52 18.27 -14.15
N TYR A 324 31.52 17.40 -15.17
CA TYR A 324 30.62 17.50 -16.31
C TYR A 324 29.21 17.08 -15.89
N THR A 325 28.22 17.97 -16.03
CA THR A 325 26.88 17.81 -15.45
C THR A 325 25.75 17.60 -16.46
N LYS A 326 26.05 17.46 -17.75
CA LYS A 326 25.00 17.19 -18.75
C LYS A 326 24.53 15.73 -18.64
N GLN A 327 23.25 15.51 -18.93
CA GLN A 327 22.61 14.19 -18.81
C GLN A 327 22.80 13.61 -17.40
N GLU A 328 23.12 12.32 -17.27
CA GLU A 328 23.31 11.62 -16.00
C GLU A 328 24.73 11.73 -15.43
N TYR A 329 25.64 12.41 -16.13
CA TYR A 329 27.04 12.55 -15.72
C TYR A 329 27.22 13.49 -14.53
N GLY A 330 28.29 13.31 -13.77
CA GLY A 330 28.57 14.09 -12.57
C GLY A 330 29.47 13.35 -11.57
N LEU A 331 29.28 13.66 -10.29
CA LEU A 331 29.85 12.90 -9.16
C LEU A 331 28.90 11.76 -8.79
N MET A 332 29.24 10.54 -9.22
CA MET A 332 28.32 9.41 -9.23
C MET A 332 28.46 8.50 -8.03
N GLY A 333 29.69 8.27 -7.58
CA GLY A 333 29.92 7.40 -6.44
C GLY A 333 31.07 7.78 -5.54
N MET A 334 31.05 7.19 -4.36
CA MET A 334 31.92 7.46 -3.23
C MET A 334 31.99 6.25 -2.30
N ASN A 335 33.19 5.93 -1.82
CA ASN A 335 33.33 5.08 -0.63
C ASN A 335 34.65 5.41 0.09
N ILE A 336 34.73 5.11 1.39
CA ILE A 336 35.99 5.19 2.12
C ILE A 336 36.80 3.91 1.93
N ASP A 337 38.12 4.01 2.04
CA ASP A 337 38.98 2.83 2.08
C ASP A 337 38.65 1.96 3.32
N PRO A 338 38.70 0.62 3.25
CA PRO A 338 38.44 -0.24 4.41
C PRO A 338 39.35 0.06 5.62
N LYS A 339 40.53 0.65 5.39
CA LYS A 339 41.48 1.12 6.41
C LYS A 339 41.42 2.64 6.63
N PHE A 340 40.26 3.27 6.40
CA PHE A 340 40.09 4.72 6.48
C PHE A 340 40.59 5.36 7.78
N LYS A 341 40.45 4.66 8.92
CA LYS A 341 40.98 5.13 10.21
C LYS A 341 42.48 5.35 10.20
N GLU A 342 43.21 4.56 9.42
CA GLU A 342 44.66 4.58 9.35
C GLU A 342 45.13 5.50 8.22
N ASN A 343 44.48 5.43 7.06
CA ASN A 343 44.98 6.03 5.83
C ASN A 343 44.20 7.27 5.36
N GLN A 344 42.99 7.51 5.86
CA GLN A 344 42.14 8.64 5.47
C GLN A 344 41.90 8.77 3.95
N TRP A 345 41.84 7.65 3.21
CA TRP A 345 41.56 7.65 1.77
C TRP A 345 40.06 7.61 1.49
N LEU A 346 39.58 8.60 0.72
CA LEU A 346 38.23 8.65 0.16
C LEU A 346 38.30 8.40 -1.35
N TYR A 347 37.55 7.43 -1.84
CA TYR A 347 37.41 7.14 -3.27
C TYR A 347 36.20 7.87 -3.83
N LEU A 348 36.35 8.47 -5.01
CA LEU A 348 35.28 9.16 -5.74
C LEU A 348 35.29 8.69 -7.19
N TYR A 349 34.10 8.43 -7.74
CA TYR A 349 33.88 8.13 -9.15
C TYR A 349 33.11 9.28 -9.81
N TYR A 350 33.74 9.96 -10.77
CA TYR A 350 33.20 11.21 -11.30
C TYR A 350 33.59 11.51 -12.76
N SER A 351 32.84 12.42 -13.34
CA SER A 351 33.00 12.93 -14.71
C SER A 351 33.80 14.24 -14.70
N PRO A 352 35.12 14.25 -14.97
CA PRO A 352 35.89 15.50 -15.03
C PRO A 352 35.39 16.45 -16.13
N THR A 353 35.53 17.75 -15.93
CA THR A 353 35.30 18.74 -17.00
C THR A 353 36.33 18.60 -18.11
N VAL A 354 35.88 18.61 -19.36
CA VAL A 354 36.77 18.59 -20.53
C VAL A 354 37.31 20.00 -20.76
N GLU A 355 38.63 20.21 -20.63
CA GLU A 355 39.25 21.42 -21.16
C GLU A 355 39.29 21.31 -22.70
N LYS A 356 39.00 22.40 -23.42
CA LYS A 356 38.92 22.45 -24.90
C LYS A 356 40.14 21.84 -25.61
N TRP A 357 41.28 21.73 -24.92
CA TRP A 357 42.56 21.25 -25.45
C TRP A 357 43.02 19.89 -24.89
N LYS A 358 42.27 19.27 -23.97
CA LYS A 358 42.52 17.92 -23.42
C LYS A 358 41.26 17.06 -23.53
N ALA A 359 41.25 16.14 -24.49
CA ALA A 359 40.10 15.30 -24.84
C ALA A 359 39.88 14.10 -23.89
N ASP A 360 40.11 14.26 -22.58
CA ASP A 360 39.88 13.19 -21.62
C ASP A 360 38.37 13.07 -21.32
N THR A 361 37.71 12.17 -22.04
CA THR A 361 36.28 11.89 -21.88
C THR A 361 36.00 10.81 -20.85
N ALA A 362 37.01 10.16 -20.27
CA ALA A 362 36.80 9.04 -19.36
C ALA A 362 36.15 9.49 -18.03
N GLN A 363 35.37 8.59 -17.44
CA GLN A 363 35.02 8.66 -16.02
C GLN A 363 36.24 8.24 -15.19
N HIS A 364 36.48 8.94 -14.08
CA HIS A 364 37.65 8.70 -13.22
C HIS A 364 37.20 8.06 -11.92
N LEU A 365 37.79 6.92 -11.58
CA LEU A 365 37.85 6.44 -10.20
C LEU A 365 39.17 6.97 -9.62
N SER A 366 39.07 7.94 -8.72
CA SER A 366 40.21 8.54 -8.02
C SER A 366 40.09 8.36 -6.52
N ARG A 367 41.21 8.48 -5.80
CA ARG A 367 41.21 8.62 -4.34
C ARG A 367 41.87 9.93 -3.89
N PHE A 368 41.43 10.44 -2.75
CA PHE A 368 41.84 11.70 -2.16
C PHE A 368 42.03 11.52 -0.64
N LYS A 369 42.95 12.27 -0.04
CA LYS A 369 43.08 12.38 1.41
C LYS A 369 41.93 13.21 1.98
N PHE A 370 41.25 12.66 2.98
CA PHE A 370 40.17 13.33 3.71
C PHE A 370 40.52 13.50 5.19
N ASP A 371 40.71 14.74 5.63
CA ASP A 371 40.92 15.05 7.05
C ASP A 371 39.57 14.98 7.79
N ALA A 372 39.32 13.85 8.45
CA ALA A 372 38.06 13.58 9.15
C ALA A 372 37.86 14.40 10.43
N GLU A 373 38.93 14.97 10.98
CA GLU A 373 38.85 15.85 12.14
C GLU A 373 38.39 17.24 11.71
N LYS A 374 38.99 17.78 10.63
CA LYS A 374 38.67 19.10 10.08
C LYS A 374 37.47 19.12 9.12
N ASN A 375 37.02 17.94 8.69
CA ASN A 375 36.04 17.77 7.62
C ASN A 375 36.49 18.50 6.34
N GLU A 376 37.64 18.10 5.80
CA GLU A 376 38.29 18.72 4.64
C GLU A 376 38.82 17.67 3.65
N LEU A 377 38.53 17.85 2.36
CA LEU A 377 39.09 17.03 1.28
C LEU A 377 40.29 17.74 0.66
N LYS A 378 41.45 17.07 0.62
CA LYS A 378 42.67 17.61 0.00
C LYS A 378 42.67 17.34 -1.49
N MET A 379 42.18 18.28 -2.28
CA MET A 379 42.02 18.13 -3.73
C MET A 379 43.34 17.81 -4.45
N GLU A 380 44.45 18.39 -3.99
CA GLU A 380 45.80 18.21 -4.53
C GLU A 380 46.37 16.80 -4.31
N SER A 381 45.74 16.00 -3.46
CA SER A 381 46.18 14.63 -3.16
C SER A 381 45.60 13.56 -4.10
N GLU A 382 44.94 13.99 -5.18
CA GLU A 382 44.29 13.10 -6.14
C GLU A 382 45.25 12.03 -6.68
N GLN A 383 44.78 10.79 -6.67
CA GLN A 383 45.38 9.68 -7.40
C GLN A 383 44.32 9.00 -8.26
N VAL A 384 44.44 9.12 -9.58
CA VAL A 384 43.55 8.46 -10.54
C VAL A 384 43.90 6.98 -10.63
N ILE A 385 43.02 6.13 -10.12
CA ILE A 385 43.22 4.67 -10.03
C ILE A 385 42.81 3.99 -11.33
N LEU A 386 41.63 4.31 -11.86
CA LEU A 386 41.08 3.68 -13.06
C LEU A 386 40.32 4.71 -13.91
N ARG A 387 40.43 4.55 -15.23
CA ARG A 387 39.73 5.36 -16.24
C ARG A 387 38.79 4.47 -17.03
N VAL A 388 37.51 4.83 -17.06
CA VAL A 388 36.47 4.13 -17.84
C VAL A 388 36.10 5.02 -19.03
N PRO A 389 36.50 4.67 -20.26
CA PRO A 389 36.19 5.48 -21.44
C PRO A 389 34.69 5.60 -21.69
N VAL A 390 34.22 6.81 -22.01
CA VAL A 390 32.83 7.11 -22.43
C VAL A 390 32.82 8.09 -23.61
N LYS A 391 31.68 8.18 -24.33
CA LYS A 391 31.58 8.87 -25.63
C LYS A 391 31.58 10.41 -25.51
N ARG A 392 30.86 10.99 -24.53
CA ARG A 392 30.66 12.45 -24.32
C ARG A 392 30.29 13.27 -25.57
N ASN A 393 29.46 12.72 -26.46
CA ASN A 393 29.04 13.33 -27.72
C ASN A 393 27.59 13.88 -27.69
N ASN A 394 27.08 14.25 -26.51
CA ASN A 394 25.69 14.63 -26.26
C ASN A 394 24.64 13.54 -26.54
N GLU A 395 25.06 12.31 -26.84
CA GLU A 395 24.20 11.13 -26.77
C GLU A 395 24.09 10.69 -25.30
N CYS A 396 22.90 10.25 -24.89
CA CYS A 396 22.60 9.73 -23.54
C CYS A 396 22.74 8.17 -23.56
N CYS A 397 22.86 7.38 -22.50
CA CYS A 397 22.71 7.53 -21.04
C CYS A 397 23.45 6.38 -20.30
N HIS A 398 23.18 6.20 -19.00
CA HIS A 398 23.59 5.07 -18.15
C HIS A 398 25.03 5.16 -17.66
N THR A 399 25.23 5.83 -16.53
CA THR A 399 26.55 6.02 -15.93
C THR A 399 26.91 4.93 -14.92
N GLY A 400 25.93 4.28 -14.28
CA GLY A 400 26.16 3.46 -13.09
C GLY A 400 26.90 4.26 -12.01
N GLY A 401 27.98 3.70 -11.47
CA GLY A 401 29.02 4.47 -10.79
C GLY A 401 29.11 4.28 -9.28
N SER A 402 28.44 3.28 -8.70
CA SER A 402 28.53 2.95 -7.27
C SER A 402 29.84 2.23 -6.95
N VAL A 403 30.36 2.48 -5.74
CA VAL A 403 31.64 1.94 -5.26
C VAL A 403 31.42 1.12 -3.98
N ALA A 404 31.84 -0.14 -3.99
CA ALA A 404 31.74 -1.04 -2.84
C ALA A 404 33.04 -1.82 -2.58
N TRP A 405 33.16 -2.42 -1.40
CA TRP A 405 34.30 -3.22 -0.99
C TRP A 405 33.89 -4.60 -0.50
N ASP A 406 34.68 -5.61 -0.80
CA ASP A 406 34.61 -6.89 -0.08
C ASP A 406 35.49 -6.90 1.16
N LYS A 407 35.32 -7.93 2.00
CA LYS A 407 36.14 -8.15 3.22
C LYS A 407 37.63 -8.35 2.96
N SER A 408 38.00 -8.72 1.73
CA SER A 408 39.39 -8.89 1.30
C SER A 408 40.01 -7.57 0.84
N GLY A 409 39.24 -6.48 0.85
CA GLY A 409 39.62 -5.16 0.41
C GLY A 409 39.79 -5.04 -1.10
N ASN A 410 39.03 -5.82 -1.88
CA ASN A 410 38.87 -5.57 -3.32
C ASN A 410 37.78 -4.53 -3.52
N LEU A 411 38.03 -3.58 -4.42
CA LEU A 411 37.09 -2.54 -4.81
C LEU A 411 36.23 -3.04 -5.97
N TYR A 412 34.93 -2.87 -5.83
CA TYR A 412 33.92 -3.07 -6.87
C TYR A 412 33.45 -1.72 -7.38
N LEU A 413 33.41 -1.55 -8.70
CA LEU A 413 32.92 -0.34 -9.38
C LEU A 413 31.87 -0.72 -10.42
N SER A 414 30.66 -0.18 -10.30
CA SER A 414 29.64 -0.36 -11.31
C SER A 414 29.78 0.66 -12.44
N THR A 415 29.58 0.22 -13.69
CA THR A 415 29.68 1.08 -14.87
C THR A 415 28.48 0.83 -15.78
N GLY A 416 27.76 1.90 -16.12
CA GLY A 416 26.68 1.80 -17.11
C GLY A 416 27.23 1.65 -18.54
N ASP A 417 26.35 1.30 -19.46
CA ASP A 417 26.70 0.92 -20.83
C ASP A 417 26.97 2.08 -21.79
N ASP A 418 26.70 3.33 -21.37
CA ASP A 418 26.86 4.55 -22.18
C ASP A 418 26.19 4.41 -23.56
N THR A 419 25.02 3.76 -23.61
CA THR A 419 24.31 3.43 -24.86
C THR A 419 22.97 4.13 -24.91
N ASN A 420 22.70 4.79 -26.04
CA ASN A 420 21.43 5.47 -26.29
C ASN A 420 20.32 4.44 -26.53
N PRO A 421 19.29 4.37 -25.66
CA PRO A 421 18.24 3.37 -25.79
C PRO A 421 17.10 3.82 -26.72
N PHE A 422 17.00 5.09 -27.10
CA PHE A 422 15.75 5.68 -27.60
C PHE A 422 15.38 5.25 -29.03
N GLU A 423 16.35 4.82 -29.84
CA GLU A 423 16.12 4.34 -31.21
C GLU A 423 15.90 2.82 -31.31
N SER A 424 15.77 2.13 -30.18
CA SER A 424 15.48 0.68 -30.11
C SER A 424 14.00 0.36 -29.92
N ARG A 425 13.12 1.38 -29.92
CA ARG A 425 11.67 1.26 -29.63
C ARG A 425 11.37 0.67 -28.23
N GLY A 426 12.29 0.87 -27.28
CA GLY A 426 12.20 0.35 -25.92
C GLY A 426 12.68 -1.11 -25.77
N PHE A 427 13.26 -1.71 -26.80
CA PHE A 427 13.84 -3.06 -26.75
C PHE A 427 15.38 -2.99 -26.62
N SER A 428 16.07 -4.06 -26.99
CA SER A 428 17.53 -4.14 -27.00
C SER A 428 18.16 -3.19 -28.06
N PRO A 429 19.00 -2.22 -27.67
CA PRO A 429 19.76 -1.39 -28.61
C PRO A 429 20.95 -2.18 -29.18
N SER A 430 20.87 -2.55 -30.45
CA SER A 430 21.85 -3.40 -31.14
C SER A 430 22.13 -2.96 -32.59
N ASP A 431 22.16 -1.63 -32.81
CA ASP A 431 22.33 -1.04 -34.15
C ASP A 431 23.78 -1.13 -34.65
N ASP A 432 24.11 -2.20 -35.38
CA ASP A 432 25.47 -2.48 -35.88
C ASP A 432 25.86 -1.72 -37.16
N ARG A 433 25.07 -0.71 -37.57
CA ARG A 433 25.37 0.11 -38.75
C ARG A 433 26.58 1.02 -38.50
N PRO A 434 27.43 1.31 -39.51
CA PRO A 434 28.54 2.25 -39.37
C PRO A 434 28.09 3.63 -38.87
N GLY A 435 28.76 4.20 -37.87
CA GLY A 435 28.43 5.51 -37.28
C GLY A 435 27.27 5.48 -36.28
N ARG A 436 26.78 4.29 -35.90
CA ARG A 436 25.67 4.08 -34.95
C ARG A 436 26.11 3.40 -33.65
N GLU A 437 27.40 3.43 -33.34
CA GLU A 437 28.00 2.83 -32.14
C GLU A 437 27.41 3.41 -30.83
N SER A 438 26.87 4.63 -30.87
CA SER A 438 26.11 5.22 -29.76
C SER A 438 24.86 4.41 -29.36
N PHE A 439 24.28 3.65 -30.29
CA PHE A 439 22.98 2.96 -30.17
C PHE A 439 23.12 1.44 -30.13
N ASN A 440 24.31 0.94 -29.79
CA ASN A 440 24.64 -0.48 -29.86
C ASN A 440 25.29 -0.96 -28.55
N ALA A 441 24.50 -1.62 -27.70
CA ALA A 441 24.99 -2.19 -26.44
C ALA A 441 25.79 -3.50 -26.66
N LEU A 442 25.80 -4.05 -27.88
CA LEU A 442 26.66 -5.20 -28.21
C LEU A 442 28.15 -4.83 -28.15
N VAL A 443 28.50 -3.57 -28.44
CA VAL A 443 29.89 -3.10 -28.39
C VAL A 443 30.36 -2.65 -27.01
N THR A 444 29.44 -2.57 -26.04
CA THR A 444 29.70 -2.18 -24.65
C THR A 444 29.41 -3.35 -23.70
N SER A 445 28.17 -3.54 -23.27
CA SER A 445 27.74 -4.50 -22.24
C SER A 445 28.16 -5.93 -22.53
N SER A 446 28.01 -6.37 -23.78
CA SER A 446 28.36 -7.71 -24.26
C SER A 446 29.72 -7.79 -24.98
N ASN A 447 30.61 -6.83 -24.75
CA ASN A 447 31.97 -6.82 -25.27
C ASN A 447 32.98 -7.12 -24.15
N THR A 448 33.76 -8.18 -24.32
CA THR A 448 34.78 -8.62 -23.35
C THR A 448 35.98 -7.67 -23.28
N MET A 449 36.14 -6.75 -24.23
CA MET A 449 37.23 -5.77 -24.29
C MET A 449 36.83 -4.35 -23.81
N ASP A 450 35.59 -4.15 -23.37
CA ASP A 450 35.06 -2.86 -22.93
C ASP A 450 34.77 -2.84 -21.42
N LEU A 451 34.96 -1.69 -20.77
CA LEU A 451 34.72 -1.52 -19.34
C LEU A 451 33.32 -1.01 -19.02
N ARG A 452 32.52 -0.64 -20.01
CA ARG A 452 31.15 -0.15 -19.86
C ARG A 452 30.14 -1.28 -19.82
N GLY A 453 29.05 -1.09 -19.08
CA GLY A 453 28.03 -2.11 -18.85
C GLY A 453 28.56 -3.29 -18.05
N LYS A 454 29.36 -3.01 -17.01
CA LYS A 454 30.09 -3.99 -16.20
C LYS A 454 29.95 -3.69 -14.70
N ILE A 455 30.31 -4.67 -13.88
CA ILE A 455 30.82 -4.39 -12.53
C ILE A 455 32.27 -4.87 -12.51
N LEU A 456 33.17 -3.94 -12.29
CA LEU A 456 34.62 -4.14 -12.29
C LEU A 456 35.08 -4.49 -10.88
N ARG A 457 36.10 -5.34 -10.76
CA ARG A 457 36.72 -5.68 -9.47
C ARG A 457 38.23 -5.58 -9.55
N ILE A 458 38.81 -4.70 -8.74
CA ILE A 458 40.25 -4.40 -8.70
C ILE A 458 40.76 -4.40 -7.26
N LYS A 459 42.09 -4.47 -7.09
CA LYS A 459 42.75 -4.28 -5.79
C LYS A 459 43.61 -3.01 -5.82
N PRO A 460 43.13 -1.87 -5.30
CA PRO A 460 43.94 -0.66 -5.23
C PRO A 460 45.22 -0.89 -4.42
N LEU A 461 46.32 -0.29 -4.86
CA LEU A 461 47.66 -0.38 -4.24
C LEU A 461 48.09 0.98 -3.66
N ASP A 462 49.04 0.96 -2.72
CA ASP A 462 49.49 2.16 -2.03
C ASP A 462 50.19 3.18 -2.93
N ASN A 463 50.80 2.72 -4.02
CA ASN A 463 51.44 3.57 -5.04
C ASN A 463 50.46 4.31 -5.98
N GLY A 464 49.14 4.15 -5.79
CA GLY A 464 48.12 4.77 -6.63
C GLY A 464 47.80 4.00 -7.91
N THR A 465 48.28 2.76 -8.05
CA THR A 465 47.86 1.82 -9.11
C THR A 465 46.89 0.77 -8.55
N TYR A 466 46.60 -0.28 -9.31
CA TYR A 466 45.81 -1.42 -8.85
C TYR A 466 46.36 -2.74 -9.40
N ASP A 467 46.00 -3.85 -8.76
CA ASP A 467 46.18 -5.21 -9.28
C ASP A 467 44.83 -5.89 -9.59
N ILE A 468 44.88 -7.03 -10.26
CA ILE A 468 43.72 -7.84 -10.66
C ILE A 468 43.52 -8.98 -9.66
N PRO A 469 42.40 -8.99 -8.91
CA PRO A 469 42.06 -10.10 -8.03
C PRO A 469 41.76 -11.40 -8.79
N GLU A 470 42.15 -12.55 -8.21
CA GLU A 470 41.77 -13.86 -8.72
C GLU A 470 40.26 -14.10 -8.69
N GLY A 471 39.73 -14.81 -9.68
CA GLY A 471 38.29 -15.12 -9.78
C GLY A 471 37.44 -14.05 -10.46
N ASN A 472 38.07 -13.06 -11.12
CA ASN A 472 37.39 -12.23 -12.12
C ASN A 472 36.95 -13.10 -13.31
N LEU A 473 35.96 -12.61 -14.09
CA LEU A 473 35.35 -13.39 -15.17
C LEU A 473 36.38 -13.85 -16.20
N PHE A 474 37.38 -12.99 -16.45
CA PHE A 474 38.51 -13.30 -17.32
C PHE A 474 39.83 -13.22 -16.53
N PRO A 475 40.60 -14.32 -16.45
CA PRO A 475 41.92 -14.30 -15.84
C PRO A 475 42.87 -13.31 -16.52
N LYS A 476 43.80 -12.73 -15.75
CA LYS A 476 44.85 -11.83 -16.26
C LYS A 476 45.64 -12.50 -17.39
N GLY A 477 45.75 -11.82 -18.52
CA GLY A 477 46.45 -12.31 -19.72
C GLY A 477 45.57 -13.10 -20.69
N THR A 478 44.28 -13.30 -20.41
CA THR A 478 43.35 -13.94 -21.35
C THR A 478 43.21 -13.07 -22.61
N PRO A 479 43.54 -13.58 -23.82
CA PRO A 479 43.49 -12.80 -25.05
C PRO A 479 42.11 -12.23 -25.34
N ASN A 480 42.03 -11.01 -25.88
CA ASN A 480 40.78 -10.34 -26.25
C ASN A 480 39.78 -10.18 -25.09
N THR A 481 40.27 -10.01 -23.86
CA THR A 481 39.43 -9.73 -22.70
C THR A 481 40.05 -8.68 -21.78
N ARG A 482 39.21 -8.04 -20.95
CA ARG A 482 39.62 -7.16 -19.86
C ARG A 482 39.58 -7.88 -18.52
N PRO A 483 40.72 -8.01 -17.83
CA PRO A 483 40.78 -8.77 -16.58
C PRO A 483 40.11 -8.06 -15.40
N GLU A 484 39.76 -6.78 -15.52
CA GLU A 484 39.01 -6.03 -14.50
C GLU A 484 37.55 -6.49 -14.36
N ILE A 485 37.01 -7.19 -15.36
CA ILE A 485 35.59 -7.55 -15.43
C ILE A 485 35.28 -8.67 -14.43
N TYR A 486 34.40 -8.39 -13.45
CA TYR A 486 33.83 -9.39 -12.56
C TYR A 486 32.41 -9.77 -13.00
N VAL A 487 31.57 -8.77 -13.31
CA VAL A 487 30.25 -8.95 -13.93
C VAL A 487 30.25 -8.32 -15.31
N MET A 488 29.76 -9.05 -16.30
CA MET A 488 29.53 -8.56 -17.66
C MET A 488 28.03 -8.57 -18.00
N GLY A 489 27.61 -7.74 -18.96
CA GLY A 489 26.24 -7.78 -19.48
C GLY A 489 25.26 -6.99 -18.63
N ASN A 490 25.64 -5.79 -18.20
CA ASN A 490 24.76 -4.83 -17.53
C ASN A 490 24.44 -3.65 -18.46
N ARG A 491 23.28 -3.03 -18.29
CA ARG A 491 22.83 -1.77 -18.90
C ARG A 491 23.16 -0.58 -17.99
N ASN A 492 22.57 -0.51 -16.80
CA ASN A 492 22.75 0.54 -15.81
C ASN A 492 22.72 -0.02 -14.37
N PRO A 493 23.82 -0.65 -13.91
CA PRO A 493 23.93 -1.19 -12.55
C PRO A 493 24.15 -0.03 -11.55
N TYR A 494 23.08 0.63 -11.12
CA TYR A 494 23.18 1.96 -10.52
C TYR A 494 23.68 1.93 -9.06
N ARG A 495 23.18 1.01 -8.23
CA ARG A 495 23.61 0.84 -6.82
C ARG A 495 23.99 -0.60 -6.55
N ILE A 496 25.17 -0.79 -5.97
CA ILE A 496 25.74 -2.10 -5.68
C ILE A 496 25.99 -2.28 -4.19
N SER A 497 25.93 -3.52 -3.73
CA SER A 497 26.32 -3.89 -2.37
C SER A 497 27.02 -5.23 -2.35
N VAL A 498 28.06 -5.36 -1.51
CA VAL A 498 28.76 -6.61 -1.30
C VAL A 498 28.46 -7.10 0.10
N ASP A 499 27.89 -8.30 0.19
CA ASP A 499 27.67 -8.98 1.46
C ASP A 499 29.03 -9.34 2.09
N GLN A 500 29.29 -8.78 3.25
CA GLN A 500 30.58 -8.93 3.95
C GLN A 500 30.79 -10.34 4.52
N ARG A 501 29.75 -11.15 4.70
CA ARG A 501 29.88 -12.55 5.15
C ARG A 501 30.10 -13.48 3.97
N THR A 502 29.18 -13.47 3.00
CA THR A 502 29.15 -14.42 1.88
C THR A 502 30.06 -14.03 0.72
N GLY A 503 30.34 -12.73 0.54
CA GLY A 503 31.03 -12.19 -0.63
C GLY A 503 30.12 -12.05 -1.86
N PHE A 504 28.82 -12.30 -1.73
CA PHE A 504 27.89 -12.13 -2.84
C PHE A 504 27.71 -10.65 -3.15
N LEU A 505 27.68 -10.33 -4.44
CA LEU A 505 27.45 -8.99 -4.95
C LEU A 505 25.99 -8.86 -5.36
N TYR A 506 25.33 -7.81 -4.90
CA TYR A 506 23.96 -7.46 -5.26
C TYR A 506 23.95 -6.12 -5.98
N TRP A 507 23.03 -5.95 -6.93
CA TRP A 507 22.81 -4.66 -7.58
C TRP A 507 21.40 -4.55 -8.15
N GLY A 508 20.95 -3.32 -8.30
CA GLY A 508 19.78 -3.03 -9.13
C GLY A 508 20.19 -2.60 -10.53
N GLU A 509 19.37 -2.99 -11.50
CA GLU A 509 19.64 -2.89 -12.92
C GLU A 509 18.41 -2.31 -13.62
N VAL A 510 18.57 -1.09 -14.15
CA VAL A 510 17.49 -0.40 -14.88
C VAL A 510 17.46 -0.92 -16.32
N GLY A 511 16.41 -1.63 -16.70
CA GLY A 511 16.29 -2.22 -18.03
C GLY A 511 15.47 -1.39 -19.03
N PRO A 512 15.07 -1.96 -20.17
CA PRO A 512 14.58 -1.19 -21.32
C PRO A 512 13.06 -0.92 -21.30
N ASP A 513 12.57 0.04 -22.09
CA ASP A 513 11.23 0.62 -21.87
C ASP A 513 10.03 -0.08 -22.54
N ALA A 514 10.22 -1.20 -23.21
CA ALA A 514 9.15 -1.88 -23.93
C ALA A 514 8.02 -2.33 -22.99
N ALA A 515 6.80 -1.85 -23.23
CA ALA A 515 5.62 -2.20 -22.43
C ALA A 515 5.15 -3.66 -22.63
N ASN A 516 5.24 -4.15 -23.88
CA ASN A 516 4.69 -5.42 -24.31
C ASN A 516 5.75 -6.28 -25.01
N ASN A 517 5.55 -7.60 -24.95
CA ASN A 517 6.29 -8.54 -25.77
C ASN A 517 5.91 -8.28 -27.23
N ILE A 518 6.87 -8.21 -28.13
CA ILE A 518 6.62 -8.09 -29.57
C ILE A 518 7.44 -9.17 -30.26
N GLU A 519 6.78 -10.08 -30.96
CA GLU A 519 7.42 -11.23 -31.63
C GLU A 519 8.59 -10.82 -32.53
N LYS A 520 8.52 -9.64 -33.15
CA LYS A 520 9.59 -9.08 -33.96
C LYS A 520 10.86 -8.74 -33.15
N TYR A 521 10.74 -8.24 -31.92
CA TYR A 521 11.87 -7.70 -31.16
C TYR A 521 12.28 -8.60 -29.98
N GLY A 522 11.31 -9.24 -29.33
CA GLY A 522 11.51 -10.09 -28.17
C GLY A 522 10.65 -9.66 -26.97
N PRO A 523 11.13 -9.91 -25.74
CA PRO A 523 10.37 -9.66 -24.52
C PRO A 523 10.20 -8.17 -24.23
N ARG A 524 9.15 -7.86 -23.46
CA ARG A 524 8.98 -6.56 -22.78
C ARG A 524 10.14 -6.27 -21.84
N GLY A 525 10.31 -5.02 -21.46
CA GLY A 525 11.31 -4.59 -20.51
C GLY A 525 11.18 -5.27 -19.15
N HIS A 526 12.33 -5.64 -18.57
CA HIS A 526 12.65 -6.01 -17.18
C HIS A 526 13.35 -4.89 -16.41
N ASP A 527 12.97 -4.49 -15.19
CA ASP A 527 14.01 -4.06 -14.23
C ASP A 527 14.38 -5.28 -13.39
N GLU A 528 15.63 -5.31 -12.93
CA GLU A 528 16.17 -6.48 -12.25
C GLU A 528 16.89 -6.07 -10.96
N VAL A 529 16.72 -6.87 -9.92
CA VAL A 529 17.65 -6.93 -8.81
C VAL A 529 18.45 -8.21 -8.99
N ASN A 530 19.76 -8.07 -9.10
CA ASN A 530 20.67 -9.14 -9.49
C ASN A 530 21.55 -9.58 -8.32
N GLN A 531 22.01 -10.83 -8.37
CA GLN A 531 22.91 -11.44 -7.39
C GLN A 531 24.02 -12.21 -8.10
N ALA A 532 25.27 -11.86 -7.81
CA ALA A 532 26.45 -12.58 -8.26
C ALA A 532 27.12 -13.30 -7.09
N ARG A 533 26.91 -14.63 -7.04
CA ARG A 533 27.63 -15.54 -6.14
C ARG A 533 29.08 -15.76 -6.56
N LYS A 534 29.36 -15.55 -7.84
CA LYS A 534 30.67 -15.56 -8.50
C LYS A 534 30.63 -14.68 -9.74
N ALA A 535 31.79 -14.43 -10.35
CA ALA A 535 31.90 -13.72 -11.61
C ALA A 535 31.02 -14.38 -12.71
N GLY A 536 30.43 -13.58 -13.60
CA GLY A 536 29.50 -14.08 -14.61
C GLY A 536 29.04 -13.05 -15.63
N TYR A 537 28.33 -13.54 -16.65
CA TYR A 537 27.67 -12.74 -17.68
C TYR A 537 26.16 -12.72 -17.42
N TYR A 538 25.56 -11.54 -17.28
CA TYR A 538 24.14 -11.32 -16.90
C TYR A 538 23.28 -10.86 -18.08
N GLY A 539 23.80 -11.05 -19.29
CA GLY A 539 22.95 -11.21 -20.47
C GLY A 539 22.67 -9.96 -21.28
N TRP A 540 22.75 -8.74 -20.74
CA TRP A 540 22.43 -7.54 -21.52
C TRP A 540 23.46 -7.29 -22.66
N PRO A 541 23.03 -6.97 -23.90
CA PRO A 541 21.65 -6.69 -24.33
C PRO A 541 20.95 -7.85 -25.04
N LEU A 542 21.45 -9.08 -24.89
CA LEU A 542 20.90 -10.29 -25.55
C LEU A 542 19.70 -10.85 -24.78
N PHE A 543 19.69 -10.68 -23.46
CA PHE A 543 18.68 -11.22 -22.55
C PHE A 543 18.23 -10.18 -21.53
N VAL A 544 17.10 -10.46 -20.89
CA VAL A 544 16.54 -9.73 -19.74
C VAL A 544 15.82 -10.72 -18.82
N ALA A 545 15.58 -10.35 -17.56
CA ALA A 545 14.88 -11.13 -16.55
C ALA A 545 15.53 -12.52 -16.31
N ASP A 546 14.74 -13.58 -16.34
CA ASP A 546 15.18 -14.98 -16.19
C ASP A 546 15.79 -15.56 -17.48
N ASN A 547 16.62 -14.78 -18.17
CA ASN A 547 17.19 -15.05 -19.49
C ASN A 547 16.15 -15.07 -20.65
N LYS A 548 15.11 -14.23 -20.57
CA LYS A 548 14.21 -14.00 -21.71
C LYS A 548 15.00 -13.37 -22.87
N ALA A 549 15.08 -14.08 -23.99
CA ALA A 549 15.95 -13.73 -25.10
C ALA A 549 15.31 -12.72 -26.07
N TYR A 550 16.07 -11.67 -26.41
CA TYR A 550 15.76 -10.81 -27.56
C TYR A 550 16.04 -11.54 -28.87
N ARG A 551 15.49 -11.02 -29.98
CA ARG A 551 15.79 -11.52 -31.33
C ARG A 551 16.98 -10.77 -31.90
N HIS A 552 17.72 -11.44 -32.78
CA HIS A 552 18.75 -10.80 -33.57
C HIS A 552 18.10 -9.86 -34.60
N TYR A 553 17.84 -8.62 -34.20
CA TYR A 553 17.17 -7.62 -35.03
C TYR A 553 18.19 -6.87 -35.89
N ASN A 554 17.98 -6.87 -37.21
CA ASN A 554 18.81 -6.12 -38.13
C ASN A 554 18.19 -4.74 -38.40
N PHE A 555 18.83 -3.69 -37.90
CA PHE A 555 18.38 -2.31 -38.08
C PHE A 555 18.51 -1.78 -39.52
N ALA A 556 19.33 -2.41 -40.37
CA ALA A 556 19.53 -1.96 -41.75
C ALA A 556 18.34 -2.31 -42.66
N ASP A 557 17.75 -3.49 -42.50
CA ASP A 557 16.63 -3.97 -43.33
C ASP A 557 15.34 -4.21 -42.52
N SER A 558 15.37 -3.95 -41.21
CA SER A 558 14.24 -4.15 -40.29
C SER A 558 13.73 -5.59 -40.21
N THR A 559 14.58 -6.59 -40.44
CA THR A 559 14.27 -8.02 -40.28
C THR A 559 14.72 -8.57 -38.92
N SER A 560 14.13 -9.69 -38.49
CA SER A 560 14.49 -10.37 -37.23
C SER A 560 14.94 -11.80 -37.48
N GLY A 561 16.09 -12.15 -36.94
CA GLY A 561 16.62 -13.52 -36.93
C GLY A 561 16.08 -14.36 -35.75
N PRO A 562 16.74 -15.49 -35.46
CA PRO A 562 16.43 -16.31 -34.29
C PRO A 562 16.68 -15.57 -32.98
N SER A 563 16.09 -16.07 -31.89
CA SER A 563 16.41 -15.64 -30.53
C SER A 563 17.80 -16.13 -30.12
N PHE A 564 18.47 -15.38 -29.24
CA PHE A 564 19.76 -15.78 -28.68
C PHE A 564 19.62 -17.01 -27.76
N ASP A 565 20.67 -17.85 -27.71
CA ASP A 565 20.75 -19.00 -26.80
C ASP A 565 21.47 -18.60 -25.50
N PRO A 566 20.80 -18.63 -24.33
CA PRO A 566 21.42 -18.25 -23.06
C PRO A 566 22.52 -19.21 -22.59
N ALA A 567 22.52 -20.48 -23.04
CA ALA A 567 23.56 -21.45 -22.68
C ALA A 567 24.85 -21.25 -23.48
N LYS A 568 24.74 -20.71 -24.71
CA LYS A 568 25.88 -20.42 -25.60
C LYS A 568 25.66 -19.09 -26.34
N PRO A 569 25.70 -17.94 -25.64
CA PRO A 569 25.42 -16.67 -26.29
C PRO A 569 26.52 -16.28 -27.26
N VAL A 570 26.12 -15.73 -28.41
CA VAL A 570 27.04 -15.22 -29.43
C VAL A 570 26.73 -13.76 -29.67
N ASN A 571 27.75 -12.90 -29.52
CA ASN A 571 27.69 -11.50 -29.92
C ASN A 571 27.88 -11.39 -31.44
N PRO A 572 26.86 -10.95 -32.20
CA PRO A 572 26.92 -10.95 -33.66
C PRO A 572 27.57 -9.69 -34.24
N SER A 573 27.89 -8.69 -33.41
CA SER A 573 28.40 -7.40 -33.88
C SER A 573 29.78 -7.55 -34.51
N LYS A 574 29.97 -6.92 -35.67
CA LYS A 574 31.26 -6.89 -36.37
C LYS A 574 32.20 -5.79 -35.84
N LEU A 575 31.69 -4.95 -34.94
CA LEU A 575 32.39 -3.78 -34.40
C LEU A 575 33.16 -4.10 -33.10
N ILE A 576 32.96 -5.29 -32.52
CA ILE A 576 33.66 -5.70 -31.30
C ILE A 576 35.11 -6.07 -31.57
N LYS A 577 35.97 -5.76 -30.58
CA LYS A 577 37.37 -6.23 -30.53
C LYS A 577 37.57 -7.38 -29.53
N GLY A 578 36.49 -7.83 -28.89
CA GLY A 578 36.46 -8.90 -27.89
C GLY A 578 36.07 -10.27 -28.47
N LEU A 579 35.75 -11.21 -27.59
CA LEU A 579 35.25 -12.53 -27.96
C LEU A 579 33.82 -12.42 -28.51
N SER A 580 33.53 -13.17 -29.59
CA SER A 580 32.17 -13.32 -30.11
C SER A 580 31.38 -14.37 -29.33
N GLU A 581 32.01 -15.48 -28.93
CA GLU A 581 31.40 -16.47 -28.04
C GLU A 581 31.52 -15.98 -26.59
N LEU A 582 30.38 -15.86 -25.91
CA LEU A 582 30.29 -15.32 -24.56
C LEU A 582 30.06 -16.44 -23.53
N PRO A 583 30.39 -16.21 -22.24
CA PRO A 583 30.00 -17.11 -21.17
C PRO A 583 28.47 -17.31 -21.11
N PRO A 584 27.97 -18.42 -20.55
CA PRO A 584 26.53 -18.63 -20.36
C PRO A 584 25.88 -17.52 -19.54
N ALA A 585 24.70 -17.07 -19.97
CA ALA A 585 23.94 -16.01 -19.31
C ALA A 585 23.39 -16.48 -17.95
N GLN A 586 23.57 -15.66 -16.91
CA GLN A 586 23.02 -15.86 -15.59
C GLN A 586 21.67 -15.15 -15.46
N LYS A 587 20.73 -15.80 -14.78
CA LYS A 587 19.37 -15.30 -14.58
C LYS A 587 19.36 -14.17 -13.55
N ALA A 588 18.45 -13.22 -13.70
CA ALA A 588 18.18 -12.24 -12.64
C ALA A 588 17.65 -12.91 -11.36
N PHE A 589 17.98 -12.32 -10.21
CA PHE A 589 17.54 -12.82 -8.90
C PHE A 589 16.08 -12.44 -8.62
N ILE A 590 15.72 -11.18 -8.87
CA ILE A 590 14.35 -10.65 -8.87
C ILE A 590 14.17 -9.79 -10.12
N TYR A 591 13.01 -9.84 -10.77
CA TYR A 591 12.74 -9.03 -11.96
C TYR A 591 11.27 -8.67 -12.10
N TYR A 592 10.97 -7.46 -12.60
CA TYR A 592 9.59 -7.00 -12.70
C TYR A 592 9.36 -5.99 -13.84
N PRO A 593 8.23 -6.10 -14.56
CA PRO A 593 7.91 -5.22 -15.68
C PRO A 593 7.20 -3.93 -15.23
N TYR A 594 6.81 -3.10 -16.20
CA TYR A 594 5.85 -2.00 -15.98
C TYR A 594 4.46 -2.48 -15.55
N ALA A 595 4.06 -3.68 -15.99
CA ALA A 595 2.79 -4.31 -15.63
C ALA A 595 2.87 -5.07 -14.29
N ASP A 596 1.75 -5.67 -13.86
CA ASP A 596 1.77 -6.61 -12.72
C ASP A 596 2.77 -7.75 -12.98
N SER A 597 3.56 -8.10 -11.96
CA SER A 597 4.51 -9.22 -12.01
C SER A 597 3.83 -10.52 -11.58
N PRO A 598 3.65 -11.50 -12.48
CA PRO A 598 3.12 -12.80 -12.09
C PRO A 598 4.12 -13.60 -11.23
N GLU A 599 5.43 -13.36 -11.38
CA GLU A 599 6.47 -14.13 -10.70
C GLU A 599 6.69 -13.69 -9.25
N PHE A 600 6.55 -12.38 -8.96
CA PHE A 600 6.79 -11.81 -7.63
C PHE A 600 5.54 -11.18 -7.01
N GLY A 601 4.41 -11.17 -7.70
CA GLY A 601 3.14 -10.69 -7.19
C GLY A 601 3.07 -9.16 -7.05
N PRO A 602 2.09 -8.64 -6.30
CA PRO A 602 1.85 -7.20 -6.18
C PRO A 602 2.91 -6.45 -5.36
N ILE A 603 3.74 -7.14 -4.58
CA ILE A 603 4.70 -6.51 -3.66
C ILE A 603 5.73 -5.64 -4.40
N VAL A 604 6.18 -6.06 -5.58
CA VAL A 604 7.15 -5.29 -6.39
C VAL A 604 6.53 -4.04 -7.03
N GLY A 605 5.20 -3.90 -7.00
CA GLY A 605 4.46 -2.79 -7.60
C GLY A 605 4.36 -2.84 -9.13
N LYS A 606 3.86 -1.76 -9.73
CA LYS A 606 3.70 -1.56 -11.18
C LYS A 606 3.86 -0.09 -11.56
N GLY A 607 4.00 0.19 -12.85
CA GLY A 607 4.36 1.50 -13.39
C GLY A 607 5.86 1.65 -13.62
N GLY A 608 6.36 2.88 -13.70
CA GLY A 608 7.74 3.31 -13.53
C GLY A 608 8.53 2.39 -12.62
N ARG A 609 9.77 2.10 -13.00
CA ARG A 609 10.65 1.17 -12.27
C ARG A 609 12.09 1.67 -12.30
N ASN A 610 12.80 1.42 -11.20
CA ASN A 610 14.21 1.72 -11.09
C ASN A 610 14.80 0.89 -9.93
N ALA A 611 15.15 -0.36 -10.23
CA ALA A 611 15.69 -1.29 -9.25
C ALA A 611 17.05 -0.85 -8.70
N MET A 612 17.26 -1.04 -7.39
CA MET A 612 18.51 -0.75 -6.67
C MET A 612 18.89 -1.88 -5.70
N GLY A 613 20.19 -2.02 -5.40
CA GLY A 613 20.71 -3.03 -4.47
C GLY A 613 21.26 -2.41 -3.18
N GLY A 614 20.67 -2.76 -2.04
CA GLY A 614 21.09 -2.28 -0.71
C GLY A 614 21.89 -3.31 0.10
N PRO A 615 22.14 -3.06 1.39
CA PRO A 615 22.94 -3.93 2.23
C PRO A 615 22.21 -5.22 2.65
N VAL A 616 22.99 -6.23 3.03
CA VAL A 616 22.51 -7.39 3.79
C VAL A 616 22.70 -7.10 5.28
N TYR A 617 21.66 -7.31 6.09
CA TYR A 617 21.73 -7.11 7.53
C TYR A 617 22.02 -8.43 8.24
N TYR A 618 23.07 -8.48 9.07
CA TYR A 618 23.32 -9.60 9.98
C TYR A 618 23.31 -9.11 11.42
N TYR A 619 22.37 -9.62 12.21
CA TYR A 619 22.14 -9.17 13.57
C TYR A 619 23.41 -9.29 14.42
N ASP A 620 24.14 -10.39 14.30
CA ASP A 620 25.32 -10.66 15.14
C ASP A 620 26.57 -9.87 14.73
N ASP A 621 26.53 -9.11 13.62
CA ASP A 621 27.64 -8.21 13.22
C ASP A 621 27.62 -6.86 13.95
N TYR A 622 26.57 -6.58 14.72
CA TYR A 622 26.40 -5.32 15.45
C TYR A 622 26.33 -5.56 16.97
N PRO A 623 26.92 -4.69 17.80
CA PRO A 623 26.80 -4.77 19.26
C PRO A 623 25.35 -4.52 19.70
N GLU A 624 24.98 -5.00 20.89
CA GLU A 624 23.66 -4.70 21.45
C GLU A 624 23.54 -3.22 21.79
N THR A 625 22.69 -2.49 21.06
CA THR A 625 22.43 -1.07 21.27
C THR A 625 20.91 -0.81 21.34
N PRO A 626 20.47 0.31 21.95
CA PRO A 626 19.04 0.66 22.01
C PRO A 626 18.40 1.00 20.66
N VAL A 627 19.19 1.08 19.57
CA VAL A 627 18.75 1.50 18.23
C VAL A 627 18.91 0.40 17.18
N LYS A 628 19.55 -0.72 17.54
CA LYS A 628 19.88 -1.84 16.66
C LYS A 628 18.62 -2.50 16.10
N PHE A 629 18.65 -2.82 14.82
CA PHE A 629 17.54 -3.54 14.18
C PHE A 629 17.32 -4.93 14.78
N PRO A 630 16.07 -5.42 14.80
CA PRO A 630 15.74 -6.70 15.42
C PRO A 630 16.25 -7.89 14.59
N ARG A 631 16.44 -9.04 15.25
CA ARG A 631 16.90 -10.30 14.61
C ARG A 631 16.00 -10.77 13.46
N HIS A 632 14.76 -10.27 13.36
CA HIS A 632 13.87 -10.52 12.23
C HIS A 632 14.51 -10.24 10.86
N TYR A 633 15.42 -9.26 10.77
CA TYR A 633 16.10 -8.92 9.51
C TYR A 633 17.43 -9.66 9.31
N ASP A 634 17.82 -10.56 10.21
CA ASP A 634 19.08 -11.31 10.11
C ASP A 634 19.16 -12.11 8.80
N GLY A 635 20.25 -11.91 8.05
CA GLY A 635 20.49 -12.50 6.74
C GLY A 635 19.63 -11.93 5.59
N LYS A 636 18.82 -10.87 5.82
CA LYS A 636 17.98 -10.30 4.77
C LYS A 636 18.71 -9.25 3.94
N PHE A 637 18.53 -9.32 2.63
CA PHE A 637 19.03 -8.34 1.67
C PHE A 637 17.99 -7.24 1.45
N PHE A 638 18.36 -5.97 1.63
CA PHE A 638 17.46 -4.84 1.44
C PHE A 638 17.44 -4.43 -0.03
N ALA A 639 16.59 -5.06 -0.83
CA ALA A 639 16.27 -4.59 -2.17
C ALA A 639 15.43 -3.32 -2.07
N TYR A 640 15.58 -2.38 -3.00
CA TYR A 640 14.74 -1.18 -3.04
C TYR A 640 14.51 -0.72 -4.47
N ASP A 641 13.45 0.05 -4.68
CA ASP A 641 13.17 0.68 -5.97
C ASP A 641 13.08 2.18 -5.77
N TRP A 642 13.86 2.88 -6.59
CA TRP A 642 14.02 4.31 -6.51
C TRP A 642 12.72 5.03 -6.90
N ILE A 643 12.01 4.62 -7.96
CA ILE A 643 10.81 5.36 -8.43
C ILE A 643 9.52 4.92 -7.76
N ARG A 644 9.46 3.69 -7.23
CA ARG A 644 8.30 3.15 -6.53
C ARG A 644 8.34 3.37 -5.01
N ASP A 645 9.36 4.08 -4.50
CA ASP A 645 9.50 4.50 -3.10
C ASP A 645 9.48 3.33 -2.08
N TRP A 646 9.79 2.09 -2.48
CA TRP A 646 9.74 0.93 -1.58
C TRP A 646 11.13 0.40 -1.21
N ILE A 647 11.20 -0.22 -0.03
CA ILE A 647 12.34 -1.00 0.46
C ILE A 647 11.80 -2.36 0.88
N HIS A 648 12.30 -3.44 0.28
CA HIS A 648 11.85 -4.81 0.50
C HIS A 648 12.99 -5.71 0.99
N PRO A 649 13.04 -6.02 2.31
CA PRO A 649 13.92 -7.05 2.82
C PRO A 649 13.59 -8.42 2.22
N VAL A 650 14.56 -9.01 1.55
CA VAL A 650 14.48 -10.32 0.90
C VAL A 650 14.98 -11.36 1.88
N THR A 651 14.10 -12.29 2.25
CA THR A 651 14.47 -13.50 2.97
C THR A 651 15.10 -14.49 2.00
N MET A 652 16.25 -15.05 2.37
CA MET A 652 17.01 -15.98 1.54
C MET A 652 17.30 -17.29 2.28
N THR A 653 17.56 -18.36 1.52
CA THR A 653 18.16 -19.58 2.06
C THR A 653 19.61 -19.31 2.49
N LYS A 654 20.23 -20.26 3.21
CA LYS A 654 21.67 -20.16 3.54
C LYS A 654 22.57 -20.07 2.31
N ASP A 655 22.12 -20.62 1.18
CA ASP A 655 22.83 -20.60 -0.10
C ASP A 655 22.55 -19.33 -0.90
N GLY A 656 21.72 -18.42 -0.39
CA GLY A 656 21.36 -17.14 -1.01
C GLY A 656 20.20 -17.23 -2.01
N ASP A 657 19.41 -18.30 -2.01
CA ASP A 657 18.23 -18.42 -2.89
C ASP A 657 17.04 -17.63 -2.33
N PHE A 658 16.22 -17.07 -3.22
CA PHE A 658 15.04 -16.30 -2.85
C PHE A 658 14.01 -17.17 -2.10
N VAL A 659 13.47 -16.67 -0.99
CA VAL A 659 12.36 -17.30 -0.25
C VAL A 659 11.12 -16.42 -0.30
N LYS A 660 11.23 -15.16 0.16
CA LYS A 660 10.13 -14.19 0.14
C LYS A 660 10.63 -12.75 0.29
N MET A 661 9.78 -11.81 -0.07
CA MET A 661 9.94 -10.37 0.21
C MET A 661 8.89 -9.92 1.22
N GLU A 662 9.25 -8.92 2.01
CA GLU A 662 8.33 -8.18 2.89
C GLU A 662 8.52 -6.68 2.65
N THR A 663 7.50 -5.86 2.93
CA THR A 663 7.64 -4.40 2.83
C THR A 663 8.19 -3.81 4.13
N PHE A 664 9.31 -3.10 4.05
CA PHE A 664 9.87 -2.39 5.20
C PHE A 664 9.13 -1.07 5.46
N MET A 665 8.58 -0.93 6.67
CA MET A 665 7.85 0.27 7.11
C MET A 665 6.76 0.73 6.12
N PRO A 666 5.73 -0.11 5.85
CA PRO A 666 4.76 0.13 4.77
C PRO A 666 3.91 1.40 4.92
N ASN A 667 3.81 1.99 6.11
CA ASN A 667 3.09 3.25 6.33
C ASN A 667 4.01 4.48 6.34
N THR A 668 5.31 4.28 6.15
CA THR A 668 6.32 5.34 6.13
C THR A 668 6.59 5.79 4.71
N LYS A 669 6.48 7.10 4.49
CA LYS A 669 6.82 7.68 3.19
C LYS A 669 8.34 7.81 3.02
N PHE A 670 8.85 7.19 1.97
CA PHE A 670 10.16 7.47 1.39
C PHE A 670 10.01 8.41 0.19
N SER A 671 11.07 9.15 -0.15
CA SER A 671 11.12 10.00 -1.34
C SER A 671 12.34 9.64 -2.19
N HIS A 672 12.13 8.66 -3.05
CA HIS A 672 13.08 8.13 -3.99
C HIS A 672 14.40 7.71 -3.33
N PRO A 673 14.39 6.64 -2.50
CA PRO A 673 15.60 6.15 -1.84
C PRO A 673 16.66 5.83 -2.89
N ILE A 674 17.83 6.47 -2.79
CA ILE A 674 18.92 6.37 -3.77
C ILE A 674 20.10 5.57 -3.22
N ASP A 675 20.32 5.58 -1.91
CA ASP A 675 21.39 4.82 -1.28
C ASP A 675 21.09 4.56 0.21
N MET A 676 21.69 3.53 0.79
CA MET A 676 21.51 3.21 2.20
C MET A 676 22.66 2.39 2.79
N GLN A 677 22.97 2.62 4.07
CA GLN A 677 24.03 1.91 4.77
C GLN A 677 23.69 1.69 6.24
N PHE A 678 23.96 0.48 6.74
CA PHE A 678 23.92 0.22 8.18
C PHE A 678 25.17 0.78 8.88
N HIS A 679 24.96 1.51 9.97
CA HIS A 679 26.03 1.96 10.85
C HIS A 679 26.46 0.87 11.85
N LYS A 680 27.60 1.04 12.51
CA LYS A 680 28.17 0.06 13.45
C LYS A 680 27.33 -0.18 14.70
N ASP A 681 26.33 0.65 14.98
CA ASP A 681 25.36 0.43 16.05
C ASP A 681 24.15 -0.41 15.62
N GLY A 682 24.06 -0.81 14.34
CA GLY A 682 22.97 -1.59 13.78
C GLY A 682 21.74 -0.76 13.36
N SER A 683 21.88 0.57 13.27
CA SER A 683 20.87 1.48 12.70
C SER A 683 21.11 1.72 11.21
N LEU A 684 20.08 2.16 10.47
CA LEU A 684 20.12 2.32 9.02
C LEU A 684 20.08 3.80 8.62
N TYR A 685 21.01 4.23 7.77
CA TYR A 685 20.97 5.53 7.11
C TYR A 685 20.44 5.37 5.69
N VAL A 686 19.57 6.29 5.26
CA VAL A 686 18.96 6.29 3.92
C VAL A 686 19.12 7.67 3.30
N LEU A 687 19.65 7.70 2.08
CA LEU A 687 19.70 8.88 1.22
C LEU A 687 18.48 8.87 0.29
N GLU A 688 17.80 10.00 0.17
CA GLU A 688 16.55 10.17 -0.57
C GLU A 688 16.76 11.27 -1.62
N TYR A 689 16.54 10.96 -2.90
CA TYR A 689 16.78 11.87 -4.04
C TYR A 689 15.75 12.99 -4.16
N GLY A 690 14.54 12.79 -3.61
CA GLY A 690 13.40 13.69 -3.80
C GLY A 690 12.63 13.43 -5.09
N GLN A 691 11.46 14.06 -5.25
CA GLN A 691 10.50 13.65 -6.30
C GLN A 691 10.87 14.12 -7.71
N ASN A 692 11.56 15.26 -7.88
CA ASN A 692 11.87 15.80 -9.20
C ASN A 692 13.30 15.42 -9.64
N TRP A 693 13.43 14.89 -10.85
CA TRP A 693 14.73 14.64 -11.49
C TRP A 693 15.47 15.92 -11.84
N PHE A 694 16.80 15.86 -11.77
CA PHE A 694 17.72 16.92 -12.19
C PHE A 694 17.46 18.27 -11.51
N ALA A 695 16.98 18.22 -10.27
CA ALA A 695 16.59 19.38 -9.51
C ALA A 695 16.91 19.22 -8.02
N GLN A 696 17.06 20.36 -7.35
CA GLN A 696 17.01 20.42 -5.90
C GLN A 696 15.56 20.20 -5.44
N ASN A 697 15.36 19.31 -4.47
CA ASN A 697 14.05 18.95 -3.97
C ASN A 697 13.91 19.25 -2.48
N ASP A 698 12.80 19.85 -2.07
CA ASP A 698 12.49 20.09 -0.66
C ASP A 698 12.43 18.79 0.17
N ASP A 699 12.12 17.68 -0.48
CA ASP A 699 12.03 16.36 0.13
C ASP A 699 13.17 15.40 -0.21
N ALA A 700 14.23 15.88 -0.88
CA ALA A 700 15.50 15.16 -0.90
C ALA A 700 16.16 15.25 0.47
N ARG A 701 16.51 14.11 1.06
CA ARG A 701 16.81 14.00 2.49
C ARG A 701 17.94 13.03 2.78
N LEU A 702 18.63 13.29 3.89
CA LEU A 702 19.38 12.27 4.62
C LEU A 702 18.54 11.87 5.84
N SER A 703 18.20 10.59 5.94
CA SER A 703 17.37 10.03 7.00
C SER A 703 18.13 8.99 7.82
N HIS A 704 17.85 8.93 9.12
CA HIS A 704 18.38 7.94 10.05
C HIS A 704 17.23 7.15 10.68
N ILE A 705 17.26 5.84 10.51
CA ILE A 705 16.22 4.91 10.95
C ILE A 705 16.79 4.08 12.10
N THR A 706 16.12 4.16 13.24
CA THR A 706 16.49 3.47 14.48
C THR A 706 15.34 2.56 14.93
N TYR A 707 15.65 1.46 15.60
CA TYR A 707 14.65 0.54 16.15
C TYR A 707 14.65 0.56 17.67
N ASN A 708 13.47 0.77 18.28
CA ASN A 708 13.29 0.72 19.73
C ASN A 708 12.69 -0.63 20.17
N ALA A 709 13.54 -1.49 20.74
CA ALA A 709 13.14 -2.75 21.37
C ALA A 709 12.50 -2.56 22.76
N GLY A 710 12.72 -1.41 23.40
CA GLY A 710 12.21 -1.08 24.73
C GLY A 710 10.81 -0.48 24.73
N ASN A 711 10.49 0.26 25.79
CA ASN A 711 9.22 0.95 25.93
C ASN A 711 9.09 2.09 24.90
N ARG A 712 7.97 2.14 24.18
CA ARG A 712 7.73 3.14 23.14
C ARG A 712 7.23 4.44 23.76
N LYS A 713 7.42 5.54 23.01
CA LYS A 713 6.76 6.80 23.36
C LYS A 713 5.26 6.65 23.10
N PRO A 714 4.39 7.19 23.98
CA PRO A 714 2.95 7.14 23.75
C PRO A 714 2.56 7.92 22.50
N LEU A 715 1.55 7.43 21.78
CA LEU A 715 0.92 8.16 20.69
C LEU A 715 0.05 9.28 21.27
N VAL A 716 0.27 10.51 20.82
CA VAL A 716 -0.49 11.68 21.27
C VAL A 716 -1.38 12.21 20.14
N VAL A 717 -2.68 12.06 20.34
CA VAL A 717 -3.71 12.65 19.49
C VAL A 717 -4.39 13.76 20.29
N ALA A 718 -4.34 14.97 19.76
CA ALA A 718 -4.96 16.16 20.35
C ALA A 718 -5.97 16.73 19.37
N ASN A 719 -7.21 16.93 19.82
CA ASN A 719 -8.27 17.53 19.03
C ASN A 719 -8.90 18.71 19.78
N ALA A 720 -9.46 19.65 19.02
CA ALA A 720 -10.23 20.79 19.52
C ALA A 720 -11.54 20.91 18.74
N SER A 721 -12.64 21.24 19.43
CA SER A 721 -13.96 21.45 18.79
C SER A 721 -13.99 22.66 17.85
N LYS A 722 -13.13 23.65 18.10
CA LYS A 722 -12.95 24.85 17.30
C LYS A 722 -11.48 25.24 17.35
N THR A 723 -10.91 25.63 16.21
CA THR A 723 -9.54 26.16 16.12
C THR A 723 -9.51 27.66 15.83
N VAL A 724 -10.66 28.24 15.49
CA VAL A 724 -10.83 29.68 15.27
C VAL A 724 -12.22 30.12 15.71
N GLY A 725 -12.36 31.39 16.12
CA GLY A 725 -13.66 32.00 16.43
C GLY A 725 -13.53 33.33 17.19
N ALA A 726 -14.65 34.02 17.39
CA ALA A 726 -14.66 35.29 18.12
C ALA A 726 -14.46 35.12 19.63
N ALA A 727 -13.94 36.16 20.29
CA ALA A 727 -13.85 36.18 21.75
C ALA A 727 -15.24 36.45 22.39
N PRO A 728 -15.57 35.82 23.54
CA PRO A 728 -14.87 34.69 24.15
C PRO A 728 -15.10 33.38 23.37
N LEU A 729 -14.03 32.61 23.14
CA LEU A 729 -14.09 31.33 22.42
C LEU A 729 -14.01 30.15 23.38
N ALA A 730 -15.12 29.43 23.57
CA ALA A 730 -15.14 28.15 24.28
C ALA A 730 -14.67 27.02 23.36
N VAL A 731 -13.65 26.27 23.79
CA VAL A 731 -13.07 25.14 23.07
C VAL A 731 -13.12 23.89 23.93
N GLN A 732 -13.75 22.84 23.40
CA GLN A 732 -13.68 21.50 23.98
C GLN A 732 -12.46 20.79 23.39
N PHE A 733 -11.50 20.44 24.25
CA PHE A 733 -10.36 19.62 23.88
C PHE A 733 -10.65 18.15 24.14
N ASN A 734 -9.99 17.26 23.41
CA ASN A 734 -9.96 15.84 23.75
C ASN A 734 -8.68 15.15 23.27
N ALA A 735 -8.28 14.12 24.02
CA ALA A 735 -7.15 13.26 23.72
C ALA A 735 -7.56 11.93 23.05
N LYS A 736 -8.78 11.84 22.49
CA LYS A 736 -9.32 10.59 21.93
C LYS A 736 -8.44 10.10 20.78
N GLY A 737 -8.03 8.84 20.86
CA GLY A 737 -7.07 8.22 19.93
C GLY A 737 -5.63 8.19 20.44
N SER A 738 -5.33 8.89 21.54
CA SER A 738 -4.05 8.73 22.24
C SER A 738 -4.00 7.37 22.93
N LEU A 739 -2.84 6.72 22.89
CA LEU A 739 -2.61 5.42 23.53
C LEU A 739 -1.13 5.20 23.79
N ASP A 740 -0.83 4.30 24.71
CA ASP A 740 0.47 3.67 24.82
C ASP A 740 0.46 2.34 24.05
N TYR A 741 1.48 2.12 23.23
CA TYR A 741 1.52 0.92 22.39
C TYR A 741 1.92 -0.34 23.16
N ASP A 742 2.60 -0.19 24.29
CA ASP A 742 3.04 -1.29 25.17
C ASP A 742 1.97 -1.64 26.22
N GLY A 743 0.87 -0.88 26.27
CA GLY A 743 -0.29 -1.13 27.11
C GLY A 743 -0.20 -0.49 28.49
N ASP A 744 0.75 0.43 28.68
CA ASP A 744 0.93 1.15 29.93
C ASP A 744 -0.20 2.15 30.21
N ALA A 745 -0.42 2.43 31.49
CA ALA A 745 -1.30 3.51 31.89
C ALA A 745 -0.69 4.87 31.53
N ILE A 746 -1.48 5.75 30.92
CA ILE A 746 -1.04 7.09 30.49
C ILE A 746 -1.64 8.22 31.34
N LYS A 747 -0.87 9.29 31.53
CA LYS A 747 -1.28 10.53 32.21
C LYS A 747 -1.37 11.67 31.21
N TYR A 748 -2.40 12.51 31.34
CA TYR A 748 -2.60 13.69 30.49
C TYR A 748 -2.21 14.98 31.21
N GLU A 749 -1.60 15.91 30.50
CA GLU A 749 -1.42 17.30 30.92
C GLU A 749 -1.69 18.22 29.71
N TRP A 750 -2.75 19.02 29.79
CA TRP A 750 -3.06 20.08 28.86
C TRP A 750 -2.54 21.41 29.38
N THR A 751 -1.83 22.15 28.54
CA THR A 751 -1.63 23.60 28.69
C THR A 751 -2.48 24.32 27.65
N PHE A 752 -3.03 25.48 27.98
CA PHE A 752 -3.86 26.27 27.05
C PHE A 752 -3.13 27.47 26.43
N GLY A 753 -1.91 27.75 26.87
CA GLY A 753 -1.09 28.87 26.43
C GLY A 753 -0.17 29.36 27.56
N GLN A 754 0.75 30.27 27.25
CA GLN A 754 1.66 30.82 28.27
C GLN A 754 0.87 31.57 29.36
N GLY A 755 1.15 31.27 30.63
CA GLY A 755 0.49 31.89 31.78
C GLY A 755 -0.95 31.45 32.05
N LEU A 756 -1.50 30.50 31.27
CA LEU A 756 -2.85 29.95 31.47
C LEU A 756 -2.84 28.69 32.34
N PRO A 757 -3.95 28.34 33.02
CA PRO A 757 -4.01 27.15 33.87
C PRO A 757 -3.81 25.86 33.09
N LYS A 758 -3.40 24.80 33.78
CA LYS A 758 -3.25 23.45 33.21
C LYS A 758 -4.44 22.56 33.58
N SER A 759 -4.63 21.47 32.84
CA SER A 759 -5.62 20.44 33.18
C SER A 759 -5.03 19.03 33.02
N THR A 760 -5.45 18.09 33.86
CA THR A 760 -5.06 16.67 33.79
C THR A 760 -6.14 15.76 33.20
N GLN A 761 -7.27 16.34 32.79
CA GLN A 761 -8.37 15.59 32.20
C GLN A 761 -8.04 15.19 30.76
N ALA A 762 -8.54 14.04 30.31
CA ALA A 762 -8.40 13.60 28.92
C ALA A 762 -9.19 14.50 27.94
N ALA A 763 -10.30 15.09 28.38
CA ALA A 763 -11.17 15.95 27.56
C ALA A 763 -11.62 17.23 28.30
N PRO A 764 -10.72 18.19 28.55
CA PRO A 764 -11.06 19.43 29.24
C PRO A 764 -11.74 20.44 28.31
N THR A 765 -12.54 21.34 28.88
CA THR A 765 -13.03 22.55 28.20
C THR A 765 -12.22 23.76 28.67
N PHE A 766 -11.89 24.67 27.76
CA PHE A 766 -11.27 25.96 28.11
C PHE A 766 -11.84 27.10 27.27
N THR A 767 -12.06 28.25 27.91
CA THR A 767 -12.61 29.45 27.24
C THR A 767 -11.56 30.54 27.15
N TYR A 768 -11.19 30.92 25.93
CA TYR A 768 -10.29 32.03 25.67
C TYR A 768 -11.06 33.35 25.65
N ALA A 769 -10.88 34.16 26.70
CA ALA A 769 -11.64 35.40 26.88
C ALA A 769 -11.15 36.57 26.00
N LYS A 770 -9.88 36.55 25.57
CA LYS A 770 -9.24 37.66 24.83
C LYS A 770 -8.81 37.23 23.43
N PRO A 771 -8.92 38.11 22.42
CA PRO A 771 -8.32 37.89 21.11
C PRO A 771 -6.81 37.58 21.21
N GLY A 772 -6.32 36.68 20.38
CA GLY A 772 -4.95 36.16 20.43
C GLY A 772 -4.76 34.85 19.68
N VAL A 773 -3.51 34.52 19.37
CA VAL A 773 -3.13 33.18 18.90
C VAL A 773 -2.56 32.41 20.08
N TYR A 774 -3.20 31.30 20.43
CA TYR A 774 -2.81 30.44 21.55
C TYR A 774 -2.30 29.10 21.02
N THR A 775 -1.32 28.53 21.72
CA THR A 775 -0.73 27.23 21.38
C THR A 775 -0.97 26.21 22.49
N PRO A 776 -2.21 25.71 22.66
CA PRO A 776 -2.47 24.62 23.59
C PRO A 776 -1.62 23.41 23.26
N THR A 777 -1.09 22.76 24.31
CA THR A 777 -0.24 21.58 24.19
C THR A 777 -0.79 20.46 25.03
N LEU A 778 -1.07 19.32 24.41
CA LEU A 778 -1.28 18.06 25.12
C LEU A 778 0.07 17.39 25.33
N LYS A 779 0.41 17.11 26.58
CA LYS A 779 1.52 16.24 26.98
C LYS A 779 0.94 14.94 27.54
N ILE A 780 1.47 13.82 27.07
CA ILE A 780 1.16 12.49 27.62
C ILE A 780 2.43 11.90 28.20
N THR A 781 2.30 11.24 29.35
CA THR A 781 3.39 10.51 30.01
C THR A 781 2.93 9.09 30.32
N ASP A 782 3.70 8.09 29.90
CA ASP A 782 3.42 6.68 30.21
C ASP A 782 3.96 6.29 31.61
N ALA A 783 3.80 5.01 31.98
CA ALA A 783 4.26 4.50 33.26
C ALA A 783 5.80 4.38 33.36
N ALA A 784 6.48 4.18 32.22
CA ALA A 784 7.94 4.14 32.13
C ALA A 784 8.60 5.53 32.16
N GLY A 785 7.80 6.60 32.08
CA GLY A 785 8.25 7.99 32.10
C GLY A 785 8.53 8.58 30.71
N ASN A 786 8.23 7.89 29.62
CA ASN A 786 8.34 8.49 28.29
C ASN A 786 7.28 9.59 28.13
N VAL A 787 7.68 10.65 27.44
CA VAL A 787 6.84 11.82 27.19
C VAL A 787 6.67 12.01 25.70
N ALA A 788 5.44 12.29 25.29
CA ALA A 788 5.14 12.79 23.96
C ALA A 788 4.20 14.00 24.06
N THR A 789 4.29 14.91 23.08
CA THR A 789 3.50 16.15 23.08
C THR A 789 2.92 16.44 21.72
N LYS A 790 1.69 16.98 21.68
CA LYS A 790 1.05 17.51 20.47
C LYS A 790 0.58 18.94 20.73
N LYS A 791 0.95 19.85 19.83
CA LYS A 791 0.51 21.25 19.85
C LYS A 791 -0.67 21.45 18.91
N LEU A 792 -1.58 22.31 19.32
CA LEU A 792 -2.68 22.83 18.51
C LEU A 792 -2.52 24.35 18.42
N GLU A 793 -3.10 24.95 17.39
CA GLU A 793 -3.18 26.41 17.25
C GLU A 793 -4.65 26.82 17.36
N ILE A 794 -4.95 27.74 18.28
CA ILE A 794 -6.28 28.32 18.47
C ILE A 794 -6.20 29.82 18.23
N ARG A 795 -6.95 30.30 17.23
CA ARG A 795 -7.01 31.71 16.83
C ARG A 795 -8.29 32.35 17.35
N VAL A 796 -8.18 33.32 18.23
CA VAL A 796 -9.33 33.95 18.89
C VAL A 796 -9.41 35.40 18.47
N GLY A 797 -10.60 35.86 18.08
CA GLY A 797 -10.87 37.27 17.78
C GLY A 797 -11.47 37.57 16.40
N ASN A 798 -11.78 36.55 15.60
CA ASN A 798 -12.56 36.68 14.37
C ASN A 798 -13.43 35.42 14.20
N GLU A 799 -14.74 35.56 13.98
CA GLU A 799 -15.62 34.42 13.73
C GLU A 799 -15.56 34.01 12.25
N VAL A 800 -15.73 32.73 11.93
CA VAL A 800 -15.85 32.35 10.51
C VAL A 800 -17.21 32.82 9.99
N PRO A 801 -17.28 33.53 8.85
CA PRO A 801 -18.55 33.98 8.31
C PRO A 801 -19.53 32.83 8.07
N LYS A 802 -20.79 33.03 8.44
CA LYS A 802 -21.87 32.08 8.16
C LYS A 802 -22.44 32.39 6.78
N VAL A 803 -22.07 31.56 5.81
CA VAL A 803 -22.64 31.57 4.46
C VAL A 803 -23.68 30.46 4.38
N GLU A 804 -24.85 30.77 3.83
CA GLU A 804 -25.91 29.81 3.56
C GLU A 804 -26.36 29.99 2.10
N VAL A 805 -26.43 28.89 1.36
CA VAL A 805 -27.12 28.85 0.06
C VAL A 805 -28.49 28.23 0.30
N ALA A 806 -29.54 29.05 0.25
CA ALA A 806 -30.91 28.58 0.41
C ALA A 806 -31.52 28.27 -0.96
N VAL A 807 -31.79 27.00 -1.23
CA VAL A 807 -32.57 26.55 -2.39
C VAL A 807 -34.04 26.39 -1.99
N LYS A 808 -34.96 26.92 -2.78
CA LYS A 808 -36.40 26.68 -2.61
C LYS A 808 -36.85 25.41 -3.36
N GLY A 809 -37.85 24.74 -2.82
CA GLY A 809 -38.37 23.49 -3.38
C GLY A 809 -37.55 22.30 -2.91
N ASN A 810 -37.25 21.37 -3.83
CA ASN A 810 -36.52 20.15 -3.50
C ASN A 810 -35.02 20.44 -3.29
N LYS A 811 -34.49 20.04 -2.13
CA LYS A 811 -33.09 20.25 -1.76
C LYS A 811 -32.15 19.10 -2.10
N THR A 812 -32.69 17.98 -2.59
CA THR A 812 -31.91 16.80 -2.98
C THR A 812 -31.77 16.72 -4.50
N PHE A 813 -32.81 17.04 -5.25
CA PHE A 813 -32.89 16.81 -6.68
C PHE A 813 -33.10 18.08 -7.49
N TYR A 814 -32.48 18.15 -8.67
CA TYR A 814 -32.96 19.00 -9.75
C TYR A 814 -33.83 18.18 -10.71
N PHE A 815 -34.73 18.86 -11.41
CA PHE A 815 -35.53 18.28 -12.48
C PHE A 815 -35.14 18.95 -13.79
N ASP A 816 -34.94 18.15 -14.83
CA ASP A 816 -34.44 18.66 -16.11
C ASP A 816 -35.33 19.77 -16.67
N ASN A 817 -34.68 20.85 -17.09
CA ASN A 817 -35.29 22.06 -17.65
C ASN A 817 -36.29 22.74 -16.71
N LYS A 818 -36.27 22.42 -15.41
CA LYS A 818 -37.06 23.13 -14.39
C LYS A 818 -36.22 24.20 -13.68
N PRO A 819 -36.83 25.35 -13.36
CA PRO A 819 -36.16 26.40 -12.61
C PRO A 819 -35.90 25.99 -11.15
N VAL A 820 -34.69 26.29 -10.67
CA VAL A 820 -34.28 26.20 -9.27
C VAL A 820 -34.10 27.62 -8.74
N GLU A 821 -34.95 28.03 -7.81
CA GLU A 821 -34.82 29.30 -7.10
C GLU A 821 -33.80 29.17 -5.97
N TYR A 822 -32.87 30.11 -5.89
CA TYR A 822 -31.86 30.18 -4.83
C TYR A 822 -31.65 31.59 -4.30
N GLU A 823 -31.23 31.68 -3.05
CA GLU A 823 -30.85 32.92 -2.37
C GLU A 823 -29.66 32.65 -1.44
N VAL A 824 -28.63 33.47 -1.54
CA VAL A 824 -27.45 33.42 -0.68
C VAL A 824 -27.66 34.36 0.51
N LYS A 825 -27.44 33.84 1.71
CA LYS A 825 -27.38 34.64 2.94
C LYS A 825 -25.98 34.59 3.49
N VAL A 826 -25.48 35.74 3.91
CA VAL A 826 -24.19 35.85 4.59
C VAL A 826 -24.40 36.67 5.84
N ALA A 827 -23.98 36.12 6.96
CA ALA A 827 -23.92 36.80 8.24
C ALA A 827 -22.57 36.53 8.88
N ASP A 828 -21.90 37.60 9.25
CA ASP A 828 -20.65 37.60 9.97
C ASP A 828 -20.79 38.42 11.26
N LYS A 829 -20.09 38.02 12.31
CA LYS A 829 -20.24 38.68 13.61
C LYS A 829 -19.55 40.04 13.63
N GLU A 830 -18.46 40.19 12.90
CA GLU A 830 -17.63 41.39 12.83
C GLU A 830 -18.10 42.33 11.70
N ASP A 831 -18.39 41.79 10.52
CA ASP A 831 -18.74 42.55 9.30
C ASP A 831 -20.24 42.80 9.10
N GLY A 832 -21.10 42.18 9.92
CA GLY A 832 -22.55 42.30 9.82
C GLY A 832 -23.15 41.32 8.81
N SER A 833 -24.12 41.72 8.01
CA SER A 833 -24.79 40.78 7.09
C SER A 833 -25.25 41.44 5.79
N LEU A 834 -25.53 40.61 4.78
CA LEU A 834 -26.17 41.06 3.54
C LEU A 834 -27.53 41.74 3.80
N THR A 835 -28.31 41.26 4.78
CA THR A 835 -29.63 41.82 5.10
C THR A 835 -29.55 43.20 5.76
N THR A 836 -28.48 43.46 6.52
CA THR A 836 -28.21 44.78 7.12
C THR A 836 -27.51 45.75 6.18
N GLY A 837 -27.08 45.32 4.99
CA GLY A 837 -26.33 46.13 4.01
C GLY A 837 -24.88 46.42 4.40
N LYS A 838 -24.36 45.82 5.48
CA LYS A 838 -22.97 46.02 5.93
C LYS A 838 -21.94 45.16 5.18
N ILE A 839 -22.39 44.02 4.66
CA ILE A 839 -21.65 43.21 3.69
C ILE A 839 -22.16 43.58 2.30
N SER A 840 -21.27 43.97 1.39
CA SER A 840 -21.66 44.31 0.03
C SER A 840 -21.95 43.05 -0.78
N PRO A 841 -23.03 42.99 -1.59
CA PRO A 841 -23.29 41.88 -2.50
C PRO A 841 -22.14 41.56 -3.47
N GLU A 842 -21.31 42.54 -3.81
CA GLU A 842 -20.17 42.36 -4.72
C GLU A 842 -19.00 41.58 -4.10
N ASP A 843 -18.92 41.56 -2.77
CA ASP A 843 -17.90 40.84 -1.98
C ASP A 843 -18.23 39.35 -1.81
N VAL A 844 -19.46 38.95 -2.13
CA VAL A 844 -19.91 37.55 -2.05
C VAL A 844 -19.81 36.90 -3.42
N THR A 845 -19.14 35.75 -3.48
CA THR A 845 -19.03 34.97 -4.72
C THR A 845 -20.08 33.86 -4.71
N MET A 846 -20.87 33.78 -5.78
CA MET A 846 -21.81 32.70 -6.04
C MET A 846 -21.47 32.04 -7.37
N THR A 847 -21.41 30.72 -7.40
CA THR A 847 -21.18 29.92 -8.60
C THR A 847 -22.16 28.76 -8.68
N ILE A 848 -22.49 28.34 -9.89
CA ILE A 848 -23.32 27.16 -10.15
C ILE A 848 -22.57 26.29 -11.15
N ASN A 849 -22.05 25.16 -10.69
CA ASN A 849 -21.24 24.24 -11.50
C ASN A 849 -21.93 22.90 -11.66
N TYR A 850 -21.64 22.18 -12.74
CA TYR A 850 -22.11 20.81 -12.95
C TYR A 850 -20.97 19.81 -12.71
N LEU A 851 -21.24 18.77 -11.93
CA LEU A 851 -20.32 17.66 -11.66
C LEU A 851 -20.96 16.36 -12.17
N GLU A 852 -20.30 15.62 -13.05
CA GLU A 852 -20.77 14.27 -13.43
C GLU A 852 -20.70 13.32 -12.21
N GLY A 853 -21.78 12.57 -11.95
CA GLY A 853 -21.92 11.76 -10.73
C GLY A 853 -22.31 12.54 -9.46
N PHE A 854 -22.33 11.83 -8.32
CA PHE A 854 -22.62 12.38 -6.99
C PHE A 854 -21.70 11.73 -5.94
N ASP A 855 -20.67 12.46 -5.49
CA ASP A 855 -19.76 12.03 -4.43
C ASP A 855 -19.84 12.99 -3.23
N LYS A 856 -20.40 12.50 -2.11
CA LYS A 856 -20.56 13.24 -0.85
C LYS A 856 -19.21 13.76 -0.28
N THR A 857 -18.10 13.09 -0.58
CA THR A 857 -16.74 13.46 -0.12
C THR A 857 -16.18 14.66 -0.89
N LEU A 858 -16.51 14.77 -2.18
CA LEU A 858 -16.14 15.90 -3.03
C LEU A 858 -16.93 17.16 -2.69
N LEU A 859 -18.20 17.00 -2.28
CA LEU A 859 -19.06 18.09 -1.82
C LEU A 859 -18.47 18.82 -0.59
N ALA A 860 -17.81 18.08 0.30
CA ALA A 860 -17.10 18.65 1.45
C ALA A 860 -15.85 19.46 1.06
N GLN A 861 -15.32 19.29 -0.16
CA GLN A 861 -14.11 19.95 -0.68
C GLN A 861 -14.43 21.07 -1.70
N GLY A 862 -15.70 21.21 -2.11
CA GLY A 862 -16.14 21.87 -3.34
C GLY A 862 -15.93 23.38 -3.49
N HIS A 863 -15.34 24.06 -2.50
CA HIS A 863 -14.97 25.49 -2.60
C HIS A 863 -13.50 25.74 -2.93
N GLN A 864 -12.63 24.73 -2.79
CA GLN A 864 -11.18 24.92 -3.01
C GLN A 864 -10.66 24.37 -4.35
N ALA A 865 -11.48 23.63 -5.09
CA ALA A 865 -11.05 22.96 -6.32
C ALA A 865 -11.99 23.28 -7.48
N ASN A 866 -11.43 23.52 -8.67
CA ASN A 866 -12.12 23.34 -9.95
C ASN A 866 -12.67 21.89 -9.99
N VAL A 867 -13.91 21.71 -9.55
CA VAL A 867 -14.49 20.40 -9.21
C VAL A 867 -14.75 19.50 -10.42
N GLY A 868 -14.67 20.01 -11.65
CA GLY A 868 -14.88 19.23 -12.87
C GLY A 868 -13.79 18.18 -13.18
N PHE A 869 -12.66 18.18 -12.48
CA PHE A 869 -11.49 17.34 -12.82
C PHE A 869 -10.86 16.59 -11.63
N ALA A 870 -11.59 16.47 -10.52
CA ALA A 870 -11.05 15.91 -9.27
C ALA A 870 -10.63 14.42 -9.39
N THR A 871 -11.32 13.64 -10.22
CA THR A 871 -10.98 12.23 -10.49
C THR A 871 -9.63 12.09 -11.18
N GLY A 872 -9.39 12.85 -12.25
CA GLY A 872 -8.11 12.86 -12.97
C GLY A 872 -6.93 13.29 -12.11
N LYS A 873 -7.11 14.33 -11.29
CA LYS A 873 -6.10 14.78 -10.32
C LYS A 873 -5.74 13.69 -9.31
N ARG A 874 -6.75 13.04 -8.72
CA ARG A 874 -6.55 11.95 -7.76
C ARG A 874 -5.79 10.78 -8.39
N LEU A 875 -6.13 10.41 -9.61
CA LEU A 875 -5.46 9.31 -10.33
C LEU A 875 -3.97 9.63 -10.57
N ILE A 876 -3.64 10.89 -10.88
CA ILE A 876 -2.26 11.35 -11.02
C ILE A 876 -1.52 11.37 -9.67
N GLU A 877 -2.18 11.82 -8.59
CA GLU A 877 -1.56 11.89 -7.26
C GLU A 877 -1.27 10.50 -6.66
N LEU A 878 -2.08 9.51 -7.03
CA LEU A 878 -1.93 8.11 -6.61
C LEU A 878 -1.01 7.31 -7.54
N SER A 879 -0.57 7.89 -8.66
CA SER A 879 0.36 7.24 -9.57
C SER A 879 1.80 7.73 -9.37
N ASP A 880 2.71 7.00 -9.99
CA ASP A 880 4.11 7.30 -10.23
C ASP A 880 4.33 8.43 -11.26
N CYS A 881 3.28 8.95 -11.91
CA CYS A 881 3.41 10.06 -12.86
C CYS A 881 4.10 11.29 -12.25
N LYS A 882 3.96 11.47 -10.92
CA LYS A 882 4.61 12.53 -10.14
C LYS A 882 6.14 12.46 -10.11
N ALA A 883 6.72 11.29 -10.36
CA ALA A 883 8.18 11.13 -10.43
C ALA A 883 8.77 11.80 -11.67
N CYS A 884 7.95 11.95 -12.71
CA CYS A 884 8.38 12.49 -14.00
C CYS A 884 7.75 13.84 -14.35
N HIS A 885 6.61 14.18 -13.75
CA HIS A 885 5.84 15.37 -14.04
C HIS A 885 5.45 16.11 -12.76
N SER A 886 5.33 17.44 -12.88
CA SER A 886 4.71 18.25 -11.83
C SER A 886 3.69 19.21 -12.45
N ILE A 887 2.92 19.91 -11.60
CA ILE A 887 1.88 20.84 -12.07
C ILE A 887 2.50 22.00 -12.88
N ASP A 888 3.51 22.65 -12.32
CA ASP A 888 4.04 23.94 -12.78
C ASP A 888 5.56 23.96 -12.99
N LYS A 889 6.29 22.94 -12.53
CA LYS A 889 7.76 22.82 -12.69
C LYS A 889 8.12 21.72 -13.68
N LYS A 890 9.08 22.00 -14.54
CA LYS A 890 9.66 20.97 -15.41
C LYS A 890 10.51 20.01 -14.59
N SER A 891 10.37 18.71 -14.85
CA SER A 891 11.26 17.65 -14.32
C SER A 891 11.91 16.92 -15.51
N ILE A 892 11.99 15.60 -15.50
CA ILE A 892 12.36 14.82 -16.70
C ILE A 892 11.31 14.97 -17.80
N GLY A 893 10.02 14.97 -17.43
CA GLY A 893 8.90 15.31 -18.30
C GLY A 893 8.51 16.79 -18.23
N PRO A 894 7.70 17.28 -19.19
CA PRO A 894 7.13 18.63 -19.16
C PRO A 894 6.19 18.83 -17.96
N ALA A 895 6.04 20.07 -17.49
CA ALA A 895 5.02 20.39 -16.50
C ALA A 895 3.62 20.21 -17.10
N TYR A 896 2.63 19.81 -16.29
CA TYR A 896 1.26 19.61 -16.78
C TYR A 896 0.67 20.90 -17.38
N GLN A 897 0.98 22.06 -16.82
CA GLN A 897 0.61 23.35 -17.42
C GLN A 897 1.23 23.59 -18.80
N GLU A 898 2.45 23.13 -19.05
CA GLU A 898 3.08 23.22 -20.38
C GLU A 898 2.39 22.30 -21.37
N VAL A 899 2.01 21.09 -20.95
CA VAL A 899 1.22 20.16 -21.76
C VAL A 899 -0.11 20.80 -22.16
N ALA A 900 -0.85 21.33 -21.19
CA ALA A 900 -2.11 22.03 -21.43
C ALA A 900 -1.94 23.20 -22.43
N LYS A 901 -0.89 24.00 -22.22
CA LYS A 901 -0.58 25.16 -23.08
C LYS A 901 -0.22 24.76 -24.51
N LYS A 902 0.59 23.71 -24.70
CA LYS A 902 1.00 23.25 -26.04
C LYS A 902 -0.19 22.80 -26.87
N TYR A 903 -1.14 22.10 -26.25
CA TYR A 903 -2.28 21.51 -26.95
C TYR A 903 -3.57 22.32 -26.84
N ALA A 904 -3.53 23.53 -26.30
CA ALA A 904 -4.71 24.38 -26.04
C ALA A 904 -5.55 24.70 -27.29
N LYS A 905 -4.95 24.65 -28.49
CA LYS A 905 -5.61 24.95 -29.77
C LYS A 905 -6.20 23.72 -30.47
N GLU A 906 -5.92 22.51 -29.98
CA GLU A 906 -6.44 21.27 -30.56
C GLU A 906 -7.83 20.93 -29.98
N ARG A 907 -8.63 20.16 -30.73
CA ARG A 907 -9.98 19.77 -30.30
C ARG A 907 -9.90 18.87 -29.06
N ARG A 908 -10.55 19.29 -27.97
CA ARG A 908 -10.44 18.67 -26.63
C ARG A 908 -10.67 17.15 -26.63
N THR A 909 -11.70 16.66 -27.30
CA THR A 909 -12.01 15.22 -27.36
C THR A 909 -10.92 14.40 -28.07
N GLU A 910 -10.36 14.93 -29.15
CA GLU A 910 -9.34 14.23 -29.95
C GLU A 910 -7.99 14.21 -29.22
N ILE A 911 -7.60 15.34 -28.61
CA ILE A 911 -6.35 15.40 -27.84
C ILE A 911 -6.41 14.55 -26.58
N VAL A 912 -7.55 14.52 -25.89
CA VAL A 912 -7.72 13.69 -24.68
C VAL A 912 -7.53 12.22 -25.01
N ASN A 913 -8.16 11.72 -26.07
CA ASN A 913 -7.99 10.33 -26.51
C ASN A 913 -6.55 10.02 -26.92
N ARG A 914 -5.90 10.93 -27.66
CA ARG A 914 -4.52 10.75 -28.13
C ARG A 914 -3.52 10.72 -26.97
N LEU A 915 -3.65 11.64 -26.02
CA LEU A 915 -2.77 11.69 -24.85
C LEU A 915 -3.09 10.57 -23.85
N ALA A 916 -4.35 10.14 -23.71
CA ALA A 916 -4.70 8.99 -22.86
C ALA A 916 -4.03 7.71 -23.37
N LYS A 917 -4.09 7.48 -24.70
CA LYS A 917 -3.34 6.40 -25.35
C LYS A 917 -1.83 6.53 -25.11
N LYS A 918 -1.30 7.76 -25.16
CA LYS A 918 0.11 8.04 -24.86
C LYS A 918 0.48 7.68 -23.41
N VAL A 919 -0.37 7.97 -22.42
CA VAL A 919 -0.15 7.59 -21.00
C VAL A 919 -0.04 6.07 -20.87
N ILE A 920 -0.93 5.33 -21.53
CA ILE A 920 -0.98 3.86 -21.46
C ILE A 920 0.20 3.21 -22.16
N GLU A 921 0.52 3.65 -23.38
CA GLU A 921 1.55 3.04 -24.22
C GLU A 921 2.97 3.58 -23.95
N GLY A 922 3.07 4.76 -23.33
CA GLY A 922 4.32 5.50 -23.17
C GLY A 922 4.87 6.08 -24.48
N GLY A 923 6.16 6.44 -24.45
CA GLY A 923 6.97 6.80 -25.62
C GLY A 923 7.46 8.25 -25.65
N GLY A 924 8.35 8.55 -26.61
CA GLY A 924 9.10 9.83 -26.67
C GLY A 924 8.85 10.68 -27.92
N GLY A 925 9.71 11.69 -28.12
CA GLY A 925 9.85 12.48 -29.36
C GLY A 925 9.07 13.80 -29.42
N VAL A 926 8.11 14.03 -28.54
CA VAL A 926 7.27 15.24 -28.59
C VAL A 926 7.82 16.39 -27.74
N TRP A 927 8.55 16.07 -26.67
CA TRP A 927 9.06 17.02 -25.67
C TRP A 927 10.58 16.94 -25.49
N GLY A 928 11.27 16.26 -26.42
CA GLY A 928 12.68 15.93 -26.34
C GLY A 928 12.91 14.45 -26.63
N GLU A 929 14.15 14.01 -26.42
CA GLU A 929 14.60 12.62 -26.66
C GLU A 929 14.11 11.65 -25.58
N GLN A 930 13.80 12.14 -24.37
CA GLN A 930 13.33 11.29 -23.29
C GLN A 930 11.93 10.70 -23.57
N ALA A 931 11.81 9.38 -23.45
CA ALA A 931 10.53 8.69 -23.52
C ALA A 931 9.80 8.71 -22.17
N MET A 932 8.47 8.83 -22.23
CA MET A 932 7.60 8.64 -21.06
C MET A 932 7.38 7.14 -20.82
N SER A 933 7.48 6.70 -19.56
CA SER A 933 7.15 5.34 -19.14
C SER A 933 5.71 4.96 -19.50
N ALA A 934 5.51 3.69 -19.84
CA ALA A 934 4.19 3.15 -20.15
C ALA A 934 3.41 2.80 -18.88
N HIS A 935 2.09 3.03 -18.93
CA HIS A 935 1.16 2.66 -17.84
C HIS A 935 0.07 1.72 -18.38
N PRO A 936 0.43 0.51 -18.89
CA PRO A 936 -0.53 -0.42 -19.49
C PRO A 936 -1.62 -0.90 -18.53
N GLN A 937 -1.39 -0.75 -17.23
CA GLN A 937 -2.33 -1.06 -16.16
C GLN A 937 -3.47 -0.03 -16.01
N VAL A 938 -3.30 1.19 -16.51
CA VAL A 938 -4.31 2.27 -16.38
C VAL A 938 -5.38 2.05 -17.43
N LYS A 939 -6.65 2.02 -17.02
CA LYS A 939 -7.76 1.86 -17.97
C LYS A 939 -7.88 3.09 -18.86
N GLU A 940 -8.37 2.90 -20.09
CA GLU A 940 -8.51 3.99 -21.05
C GLU A 940 -9.34 5.15 -20.50
N ASP A 941 -10.44 4.86 -19.80
CA ASP A 941 -11.30 5.90 -19.21
C ASP A 941 -10.60 6.64 -18.07
N GLU A 942 -9.82 5.95 -17.24
CA GLU A 942 -9.02 6.57 -16.17
C GLU A 942 -7.93 7.48 -16.75
N ALA A 943 -7.24 7.04 -17.80
CA ALA A 943 -6.24 7.86 -18.50
C ALA A 943 -6.88 9.10 -19.14
N LYS A 944 -8.10 9.00 -19.69
CA LYS A 944 -8.85 10.15 -20.23
C LYS A 944 -9.19 11.16 -19.14
N GLU A 945 -9.57 10.71 -17.95
CA GLU A 945 -9.80 11.57 -16.78
C GLU A 945 -8.53 12.32 -16.36
N MET A 946 -7.40 11.61 -16.25
CA MET A 946 -6.09 12.21 -15.92
C MET A 946 -5.70 13.30 -16.93
N VAL A 947 -5.80 12.99 -18.23
CA VAL A 947 -5.48 13.95 -19.30
C VAL A 947 -6.46 15.12 -19.33
N SER A 948 -7.74 14.87 -19.07
CA SER A 948 -8.74 15.94 -19.01
C SER A 948 -8.41 16.93 -17.90
N PHE A 949 -7.98 16.46 -16.73
CA PHE A 949 -7.45 17.32 -15.66
C PHE A 949 -6.24 18.13 -16.14
N ILE A 950 -5.25 17.50 -16.77
CA ILE A 950 -4.06 18.20 -17.28
C ILE A 950 -4.48 19.33 -18.23
N MET A 951 -5.34 19.05 -19.20
CA MET A 951 -5.82 20.04 -20.17
C MET A 951 -6.58 21.20 -19.52
N SER A 952 -7.25 20.99 -18.38
CA SER A 952 -7.95 22.03 -17.64
C SER A 952 -7.02 23.09 -17.03
N LEU A 953 -5.75 22.75 -16.80
CA LEU A 953 -4.77 23.68 -16.19
C LEU A 953 -4.41 24.85 -17.11
N GLY A 954 -4.76 24.77 -18.40
CA GLY A 954 -4.54 25.81 -19.40
C GLY A 954 -5.70 26.79 -19.58
N ASP A 955 -6.85 26.54 -18.95
CA ASP A 955 -8.05 27.38 -19.11
C ASP A 955 -7.91 28.66 -18.25
N LYS A 956 -8.07 29.85 -18.86
CA LYS A 956 -8.10 31.12 -18.11
C LYS A 956 -9.31 31.11 -17.16
N GLN A 957 -9.07 31.24 -15.85
CA GLN A 957 -10.13 31.35 -14.86
C GLN A 957 -10.99 32.61 -15.11
N GLN A 958 -12.14 32.43 -15.75
CA GLN A 958 -13.29 33.28 -15.54
C GLN A 958 -14.18 32.58 -14.51
N VAL A 959 -14.19 33.09 -13.28
CA VAL A 959 -15.20 32.70 -12.30
C VAL A 959 -16.52 33.29 -12.81
N ASP A 960 -17.38 32.46 -13.36
CA ASP A 960 -18.74 32.82 -13.80
C ASP A 960 -19.60 33.15 -12.56
N LYS A 961 -19.41 34.35 -12.01
CA LYS A 961 -20.15 34.85 -10.86
C LYS A 961 -21.63 34.97 -11.21
N LYS A 962 -22.48 34.26 -10.47
CA LYS A 962 -23.94 34.35 -10.57
C LYS A 962 -24.49 35.40 -9.58
N PRO A 963 -25.70 35.95 -9.84
CA PRO A 963 -26.39 36.80 -8.86
C PRO A 963 -26.57 36.08 -7.52
N LEU A 964 -26.59 36.80 -6.40
CA LEU A 964 -26.80 36.20 -5.07
C LEU A 964 -28.23 35.71 -4.84
N LYS A 965 -29.17 36.15 -5.68
CA LYS A 965 -30.57 35.70 -5.67
C LYS A 965 -31.05 35.60 -7.10
N GLY A 966 -31.69 34.49 -7.44
CA GLY A 966 -32.25 34.32 -8.77
C GLY A 966 -32.76 32.91 -9.01
N THR A 967 -32.95 32.62 -10.28
CA THR A 967 -33.46 31.34 -10.77
C THR A 967 -32.44 30.74 -11.74
N TYR A 968 -32.13 29.47 -11.55
CA TYR A 968 -31.25 28.71 -12.45
C TYR A 968 -32.00 27.53 -13.06
N THR A 969 -32.07 27.46 -14.39
CA THR A 969 -32.68 26.33 -15.07
C THR A 969 -31.64 25.24 -15.29
N ALA A 970 -31.77 24.14 -14.56
CA ALA A 970 -30.91 22.97 -14.73
C ALA A 970 -31.14 22.38 -16.13
N GLN A 971 -30.08 22.20 -16.91
CA GLN A 971 -30.18 21.64 -18.26
C GLN A 971 -29.97 20.13 -18.22
N ALA A 972 -30.67 19.42 -19.08
CA ALA A 972 -30.36 18.01 -19.32
C ALA A 972 -28.92 17.86 -19.82
N LYS A 973 -28.22 16.83 -19.34
CA LYS A 973 -26.84 16.48 -19.73
C LYS A 973 -26.79 15.05 -20.24
N GLU A 974 -25.77 14.72 -21.03
CA GLU A 974 -25.60 13.36 -21.59
C GLU A 974 -25.39 12.30 -20.49
N LYS A 975 -24.72 12.67 -19.40
CA LYS A 975 -24.51 11.82 -18.22
C LYS A 975 -25.09 12.48 -16.98
N ASP A 976 -25.78 11.69 -16.16
CA ASP A 976 -26.34 12.12 -14.89
C ASP A 976 -25.26 12.65 -13.91
N GLY A 977 -25.61 13.67 -13.16
CA GLY A 977 -24.68 14.37 -12.29
C GLY A 977 -25.39 15.29 -11.31
N SER A 978 -24.68 16.32 -10.87
CA SER A 978 -25.10 17.20 -9.79
C SER A 978 -24.78 18.65 -10.10
N TYR A 979 -25.75 19.53 -9.85
CA TYR A 979 -25.54 20.98 -9.84
C TYR A 979 -25.13 21.43 -8.45
N LEU A 980 -23.97 22.09 -8.36
CA LEU A 980 -23.37 22.61 -7.15
C LEU A 980 -23.59 24.11 -7.06
N PHE A 981 -24.47 24.53 -6.17
CA PHE A 981 -24.71 25.93 -5.83
C PHE A 981 -23.78 26.31 -4.69
N SER A 982 -22.71 27.02 -5.02
CA SER A 982 -21.60 27.30 -4.11
C SER A 982 -21.49 28.80 -3.89
N ALA A 983 -21.65 29.24 -2.64
CA ALA A 983 -21.38 30.61 -2.24
C ALA A 983 -20.23 30.71 -1.21
N SER A 984 -19.44 31.76 -1.30
CA SER A 984 -18.37 32.07 -0.37
C SER A 984 -18.25 33.56 -0.09
N TYR A 985 -17.83 33.91 1.13
CA TYR A 985 -17.52 35.27 1.54
C TYR A 985 -16.28 35.26 2.41
N THR A 986 -15.39 36.23 2.16
CA THR A 986 -14.20 36.46 2.98
C THR A 986 -14.41 37.76 3.75
N ASP A 987 -14.37 37.69 5.08
CA ASP A 987 -14.50 38.88 5.94
C ASP A 987 -13.25 39.78 5.87
N LYS A 988 -13.31 40.92 6.53
CA LYS A 988 -12.21 41.90 6.62
C LYS A 988 -11.17 41.54 7.68
N GLY A 989 -11.39 40.49 8.45
CA GLY A 989 -10.60 40.11 9.61
C GLY A 989 -10.95 40.90 10.88
N GLY A 990 -10.55 40.34 12.02
CA GLY A 990 -10.58 41.01 13.31
C GLY A 990 -9.27 41.76 13.62
N ALA A 991 -9.21 42.43 14.77
CA ALA A 991 -8.04 43.22 15.18
C ALA A 991 -6.73 42.40 15.35
N VAL A 992 -6.85 41.08 15.54
CA VAL A 992 -5.71 40.17 15.81
C VAL A 992 -5.63 39.01 14.81
N ILE A 993 -6.77 38.55 14.29
CA ILE A 993 -6.85 37.44 13.34
C ILE A 993 -7.26 38.02 11.98
N GLY A 994 -6.47 37.74 10.94
CA GLY A 994 -6.75 38.22 9.59
C GLY A 994 -8.03 37.62 8.97
N PRO A 995 -8.33 38.01 7.72
CA PRO A 995 -9.51 37.57 7.00
C PRO A 995 -9.79 36.06 7.05
N LEU A 996 -11.04 35.68 7.29
CA LEU A 996 -11.52 34.30 7.23
C LEU A 996 -12.58 34.14 6.15
N THR A 997 -12.59 32.98 5.49
CA THR A 997 -13.55 32.66 4.44
C THR A 997 -14.60 31.68 4.96
N GLY A 998 -15.86 32.10 4.95
CA GLY A 998 -17.02 31.24 5.10
C GLY A 998 -17.50 30.74 3.74
N SER A 999 -18.03 29.52 3.68
CA SER A 999 -18.57 28.96 2.43
C SER A 999 -19.69 27.96 2.67
N SER A 1000 -20.59 27.82 1.69
CA SER A 1000 -21.69 26.86 1.70
C SER A 1000 -21.92 26.31 0.30
N THR A 1001 -22.16 25.01 0.18
CA THR A 1001 -22.53 24.35 -1.07
C THR A 1001 -23.81 23.54 -0.88
N VAL A 1002 -24.78 23.76 -1.76
CA VAL A 1002 -25.94 22.88 -1.93
C VAL A 1002 -25.76 22.11 -3.23
N ALA A 1003 -25.83 20.79 -3.15
CA ALA A 1003 -25.74 19.91 -4.30
C ALA A 1003 -27.11 19.31 -4.62
N LEU A 1004 -27.64 19.67 -5.79
CA LEU A 1004 -28.84 19.05 -6.33
C LEU A 1004 -28.37 17.97 -7.31
N ARG A 1005 -28.70 16.71 -7.06
CA ARG A 1005 -28.36 15.59 -7.96
C ARG A 1005 -29.49 15.30 -8.93
N SER A 1006 -29.21 14.50 -9.96
CA SER A 1006 -30.25 14.01 -10.87
C SER A 1006 -31.37 13.32 -10.09
N ALA A 1007 -32.63 13.60 -10.45
CA ALA A 1007 -33.80 12.90 -9.95
C ALA A 1007 -33.81 11.40 -10.33
N ARG A 1008 -32.85 10.96 -11.16
CA ARG A 1008 -32.58 9.56 -11.45
C ARG A 1008 -31.41 9.06 -10.58
N VAL A 1009 -31.66 8.01 -9.79
CA VAL A 1009 -30.68 7.40 -8.88
C VAL A 1009 -30.53 5.91 -9.20
N LYS A 1010 -29.31 5.39 -9.17
CA LYS A 1010 -29.09 3.93 -9.27
C LYS A 1010 -29.54 3.25 -7.98
N ALA A 1011 -30.32 2.17 -8.10
CA ALA A 1011 -30.76 1.42 -6.93
C ALA A 1011 -29.58 0.82 -6.14
N ALA A 1012 -28.49 0.45 -6.83
CA ALA A 1012 -27.26 -0.03 -6.19
C ALA A 1012 -26.47 1.06 -5.43
N ALA A 1013 -26.81 2.34 -5.58
CA ALA A 1013 -26.18 3.45 -4.85
C ALA A 1013 -26.79 3.70 -3.46
N TYR A 1014 -27.47 2.70 -2.86
CA TYR A 1014 -28.07 2.80 -1.54
C TYR A 1014 -27.05 3.04 -0.41
N ASP A 1015 -27.45 3.78 0.63
CA ASP A 1015 -26.61 4.15 1.78
C ASP A 1015 -26.49 3.02 2.82
N GLY A 1016 -27.49 2.14 2.89
CA GLY A 1016 -27.47 0.94 3.72
C GLY A 1016 -28.67 0.04 3.45
N GLY A 1017 -28.68 -1.16 4.04
CA GLY A 1017 -29.76 -2.12 3.84
C GLY A 1017 -29.58 -3.40 4.63
N LYS A 1018 -30.60 -4.26 4.58
CA LYS A 1018 -30.65 -5.58 5.19
C LYS A 1018 -31.28 -6.56 4.20
N ASP A 1019 -30.69 -7.75 4.07
CA ASP A 1019 -31.19 -8.80 3.17
C ASP A 1019 -31.35 -8.32 1.71
N VAL A 1020 -30.40 -7.48 1.26
CA VAL A 1020 -30.29 -6.93 -0.08
C VAL A 1020 -28.83 -7.07 -0.55
N THR A 1021 -28.60 -7.38 -1.82
CA THR A 1021 -27.26 -7.56 -2.38
C THR A 1021 -27.06 -6.74 -3.64
N LYS A 1022 -25.87 -6.17 -3.82
CA LYS A 1022 -25.47 -5.48 -5.05
C LYS A 1022 -24.85 -6.48 -6.02
N PHE A 1023 -25.29 -6.47 -7.27
CA PHE A 1023 -24.70 -7.27 -8.33
C PHE A 1023 -24.23 -6.37 -9.47
N LYS A 1024 -23.07 -6.70 -10.04
CA LYS A 1024 -22.58 -6.09 -11.26
C LYS A 1024 -22.82 -7.05 -12.42
N LEU A 1025 -23.63 -6.62 -13.39
CA LEU A 1025 -23.93 -7.39 -14.59
C LEU A 1025 -22.72 -7.38 -15.55
N PRO A 1026 -22.57 -8.38 -16.45
CA PRO A 1026 -21.53 -8.39 -17.48
C PRO A 1026 -21.53 -7.16 -18.39
N SER A 1027 -22.67 -6.49 -18.53
CA SER A 1027 -22.81 -5.21 -19.24
C SER A 1027 -22.23 -4.01 -18.49
N GLY A 1028 -21.72 -4.20 -17.27
CA GLY A 1028 -21.19 -3.15 -16.40
C GLY A 1028 -22.22 -2.48 -15.49
N ASN A 1029 -23.53 -2.71 -15.72
CA ASN A 1029 -24.61 -2.13 -14.91
C ASN A 1029 -24.70 -2.77 -13.52
N GLU A 1030 -24.94 -1.95 -12.49
CA GLU A 1030 -25.15 -2.42 -11.12
C GLU A 1030 -26.63 -2.44 -10.75
N ILE A 1031 -27.06 -3.50 -10.05
CA ILE A 1031 -28.45 -3.72 -9.61
C ILE A 1031 -28.51 -4.08 -8.12
N ALA A 1032 -29.62 -3.76 -7.48
CA ALA A 1032 -29.93 -4.16 -6.11
C ALA A 1032 -30.96 -5.32 -6.12
N SER A 1033 -30.64 -6.44 -5.48
CA SER A 1033 -31.51 -7.61 -5.40
C SER A 1033 -32.02 -7.82 -3.97
N GLY A 1034 -33.34 -7.95 -3.80
CA GLY A 1034 -33.93 -8.37 -2.52
C GLY A 1034 -33.73 -9.87 -2.29
N VAL A 1035 -32.99 -10.23 -1.25
CA VAL A 1035 -32.60 -11.63 -0.97
C VAL A 1035 -33.74 -12.39 -0.29
N LYS A 1036 -34.49 -11.74 0.60
CA LYS A 1036 -35.63 -12.32 1.34
C LYS A 1036 -36.77 -11.32 1.47
N SER A 1037 -37.98 -11.83 1.75
CA SER A 1037 -39.12 -10.97 2.07
C SER A 1037 -38.83 -10.12 3.30
N ASN A 1038 -39.27 -8.86 3.27
CA ASN A 1038 -38.96 -7.79 4.22
C ASN A 1038 -37.48 -7.36 4.24
N GLY A 1039 -36.66 -7.86 3.31
CA GLY A 1039 -35.37 -7.23 3.00
C GLY A 1039 -35.58 -5.83 2.46
N TYR A 1040 -34.63 -4.94 2.69
CA TYR A 1040 -34.73 -3.55 2.29
C TYR A 1040 -33.38 -2.91 2.04
N PHE A 1041 -33.37 -1.87 1.23
CA PHE A 1041 -32.34 -0.82 1.31
C PHE A 1041 -32.97 0.52 1.60
N PHE A 1042 -32.16 1.49 1.98
CA PHE A 1042 -32.61 2.87 2.13
C PHE A 1042 -31.68 3.87 1.44
N LEU A 1043 -32.27 4.99 1.06
CA LEU A 1043 -31.57 6.21 0.68
C LEU A 1043 -31.74 7.22 1.81
N ASP A 1044 -30.63 7.77 2.30
CA ASP A 1044 -30.62 8.79 3.35
C ASP A 1044 -30.73 10.20 2.75
N ASP A 1045 -31.20 11.15 3.56
CA ASP A 1045 -31.30 12.58 3.21
C ASP A 1045 -32.00 12.85 1.86
N ILE A 1046 -33.19 12.26 1.67
CA ILE A 1046 -34.04 12.49 0.52
C ILE A 1046 -35.12 13.52 0.85
N ASP A 1047 -35.03 14.70 0.23
CA ASP A 1047 -36.11 15.68 0.27
C ASP A 1047 -37.27 15.20 -0.61
N LEU A 1048 -38.42 14.93 0.00
CA LEU A 1048 -39.65 14.52 -0.70
C LEU A 1048 -40.53 15.70 -1.13
N THR A 1049 -40.10 16.94 -0.85
CA THR A 1049 -40.82 18.14 -1.28
C THR A 1049 -41.08 18.11 -2.79
N ALA A 1050 -42.34 18.33 -3.17
CA ALA A 1050 -42.85 18.25 -4.53
C ALA A 1050 -42.71 16.88 -5.25
N ILE A 1051 -42.35 15.79 -4.56
CA ILE A 1051 -42.33 14.44 -5.14
C ILE A 1051 -43.66 13.75 -4.85
N ARG A 1052 -44.24 13.11 -5.87
CA ARG A 1052 -45.55 12.43 -5.76
C ARG A 1052 -45.53 10.98 -6.22
N SER A 1053 -44.52 10.56 -6.96
CA SER A 1053 -44.36 9.17 -7.35
C SER A 1053 -42.89 8.84 -7.63
N LEU A 1054 -42.62 7.55 -7.70
CA LEU A 1054 -41.37 7.01 -8.19
C LEU A 1054 -41.63 6.13 -9.41
N THR A 1055 -40.70 6.09 -10.34
CA THR A 1055 -40.63 5.05 -11.37
C THR A 1055 -39.39 4.22 -11.11
N VAL A 1056 -39.57 2.95 -10.78
CA VAL A 1056 -38.48 2.04 -10.45
C VAL A 1056 -38.32 1.01 -11.56
N MET A 1057 -37.13 0.88 -12.13
CA MET A 1057 -36.83 -0.15 -13.11
C MET A 1057 -36.60 -1.48 -12.39
N GLY A 1058 -37.54 -2.41 -12.54
CA GLY A 1058 -37.56 -3.69 -11.84
C GLY A 1058 -37.62 -4.88 -12.79
N SER A 1059 -36.98 -5.99 -12.42
CA SER A 1059 -37.11 -7.28 -13.10
C SER A 1059 -37.05 -8.44 -12.11
N ALA A 1060 -37.75 -9.52 -12.44
CA ALA A 1060 -37.79 -10.77 -11.71
C ALA A 1060 -37.75 -11.92 -12.72
N SER A 1061 -36.60 -12.57 -12.86
CA SER A 1061 -36.53 -13.74 -13.74
C SER A 1061 -37.24 -14.92 -13.08
N SER A 1062 -38.31 -15.45 -13.66
CA SER A 1062 -39.10 -16.56 -13.10
C SER A 1062 -38.27 -17.83 -12.88
N LYS A 1063 -37.14 -17.96 -13.59
CA LYS A 1063 -36.19 -19.07 -13.41
C LYS A 1063 -35.43 -18.99 -12.09
N TYR A 1064 -35.10 -17.80 -11.61
CA TYR A 1064 -34.18 -17.60 -10.47
C TYR A 1064 -34.77 -16.78 -9.32
N MET A 1065 -35.89 -16.08 -9.54
CA MET A 1065 -36.46 -15.11 -8.61
C MET A 1065 -37.97 -15.34 -8.46
N ALA A 1066 -38.50 -15.04 -7.28
CA ALA A 1066 -39.91 -15.27 -6.93
C ALA A 1066 -40.85 -14.12 -7.36
N GLY A 1067 -40.31 -12.99 -7.82
CA GLY A 1067 -41.05 -11.74 -7.94
C GLY A 1067 -41.52 -11.23 -6.58
N GLY A 1068 -42.32 -10.17 -6.59
CA GLY A 1068 -42.93 -9.65 -5.36
C GLY A 1068 -43.46 -8.24 -5.51
N THR A 1069 -43.77 -7.62 -4.38
CA THR A 1069 -44.20 -6.23 -4.30
C THR A 1069 -43.06 -5.40 -3.70
N LEU A 1070 -42.74 -4.28 -4.32
CA LEU A 1070 -41.87 -3.26 -3.74
C LEU A 1070 -42.71 -2.28 -2.95
N GLU A 1071 -42.41 -2.11 -1.66
CA GLU A 1071 -43.02 -1.10 -0.80
C GLU A 1071 -42.04 0.05 -0.54
N ILE A 1072 -42.55 1.27 -0.59
CA ILE A 1072 -41.80 2.49 -0.31
C ILE A 1072 -42.25 3.02 1.06
N ARG A 1073 -41.34 3.05 2.04
CA ARG A 1073 -41.65 3.38 3.43
C ARG A 1073 -40.80 4.53 3.97
N LEU A 1074 -41.41 5.33 4.84
CA LEU A 1074 -40.80 6.52 5.43
C LEU A 1074 -40.08 6.21 6.75
N ASP A 1075 -38.84 6.69 6.89
CA ASP A 1075 -37.98 6.75 8.09
C ASP A 1075 -37.58 5.42 8.76
N SER A 1076 -38.32 4.34 8.53
CA SER A 1076 -37.99 2.99 8.97
C SER A 1076 -38.58 1.93 8.01
N PRO A 1077 -38.06 0.68 8.00
CA PRO A 1077 -38.57 -0.37 7.12
C PRO A 1077 -39.99 -0.83 7.48
N THR A 1078 -40.51 -0.44 8.65
CA THR A 1078 -41.89 -0.66 9.09
C THR A 1078 -42.69 0.64 9.21
N GLY A 1079 -42.13 1.75 8.73
CA GLY A 1079 -42.73 3.08 8.85
C GLY A 1079 -43.89 3.28 7.88
N THR A 1080 -44.38 4.52 7.80
CA THR A 1080 -45.53 4.89 6.97
C THR A 1080 -45.32 4.45 5.52
N LEU A 1081 -46.25 3.66 4.99
CA LEU A 1081 -46.23 3.20 3.60
C LEU A 1081 -46.65 4.34 2.67
N LEU A 1082 -45.71 4.85 1.89
CA LEU A 1082 -45.98 5.88 0.89
C LEU A 1082 -46.64 5.27 -0.35
N GLY A 1083 -46.15 4.13 -0.83
CA GLY A 1083 -46.70 3.49 -2.03
C GLY A 1083 -46.13 2.09 -2.23
N SER A 1084 -46.71 1.35 -3.16
CA SER A 1084 -46.24 0.00 -3.50
C SER A 1084 -46.47 -0.32 -4.97
N GLY A 1085 -45.67 -1.21 -5.56
CA GLY A 1085 -45.84 -1.69 -6.93
C GLY A 1085 -45.30 -3.11 -7.12
N ASP A 1086 -45.95 -3.90 -7.99
CA ASP A 1086 -45.56 -5.28 -8.25
C ASP A 1086 -44.43 -5.38 -9.28
N VAL A 1087 -43.45 -6.24 -9.00
CA VAL A 1087 -42.32 -6.56 -9.89
C VAL A 1087 -42.37 -8.06 -10.21
N LYS A 1088 -42.79 -8.39 -11.43
CA LYS A 1088 -42.98 -9.79 -11.90
C LYS A 1088 -42.45 -10.07 -13.31
N SER A 1089 -41.90 -9.05 -13.99
CA SER A 1089 -41.49 -9.16 -15.40
C SER A 1089 -40.10 -9.78 -15.57
N GLU A 1090 -39.93 -10.63 -16.58
CA GLU A 1090 -38.62 -11.20 -16.97
C GLU A 1090 -37.63 -10.14 -17.46
N LYS A 1091 -38.15 -9.05 -18.03
CA LYS A 1091 -37.36 -7.93 -18.54
C LYS A 1091 -37.42 -6.78 -17.54
N SER A 1092 -36.37 -5.96 -17.52
CA SER A 1092 -36.36 -4.74 -16.70
C SER A 1092 -37.39 -3.76 -17.26
N GLU A 1093 -38.44 -3.52 -16.49
CA GLU A 1093 -39.58 -2.69 -16.87
C GLU A 1093 -39.85 -1.62 -15.80
N PRO A 1094 -40.39 -0.46 -16.19
CA PRO A 1094 -40.72 0.61 -15.26
C PRO A 1094 -41.94 0.24 -14.40
N VAL A 1095 -41.77 0.30 -13.08
CA VAL A 1095 -42.84 0.15 -12.09
C VAL A 1095 -43.14 1.51 -11.47
N ASN A 1096 -44.31 2.05 -11.78
CA ASN A 1096 -44.76 3.35 -11.27
C ASN A 1096 -45.41 3.20 -9.90
N ILE A 1097 -44.87 3.88 -8.90
CA ILE A 1097 -45.30 3.83 -7.51
C ILE A 1097 -45.76 5.23 -7.09
N GLY A 1098 -47.07 5.45 -7.07
CA GLY A 1098 -47.67 6.70 -6.57
C GLY A 1098 -47.65 6.77 -5.04
N PHE A 1099 -47.39 7.95 -4.50
CA PHE A 1099 -47.46 8.20 -3.06
C PHE A 1099 -48.91 8.45 -2.64
N LYS A 1100 -49.42 7.62 -1.73
CA LYS A 1100 -50.76 7.70 -1.14
C LYS A 1100 -50.95 8.94 -0.26
N THR A 1101 -49.87 9.45 0.32
CA THR A 1101 -49.89 10.63 1.18
C THR A 1101 -48.73 11.54 0.78
N PRO A 1102 -48.98 12.83 0.48
CA PRO A 1102 -47.91 13.80 0.26
C PRO A 1102 -47.04 13.94 1.51
N VAL A 1103 -45.73 13.85 1.34
CA VAL A 1103 -44.72 14.08 2.38
C VAL A 1103 -43.75 15.14 1.87
N SER A 1104 -43.21 15.96 2.76
CA SER A 1104 -42.33 17.09 2.43
C SER A 1104 -41.18 17.13 3.41
N GLY A 1105 -40.02 17.61 2.96
CA GLY A 1105 -38.81 17.68 3.78
C GLY A 1105 -37.92 16.46 3.62
N GLN A 1106 -36.81 16.48 4.36
CA GLN A 1106 -35.74 15.49 4.34
C GLN A 1106 -36.11 14.24 5.13
N HIS A 1107 -36.09 13.08 4.47
CA HIS A 1107 -36.45 11.79 5.07
C HIS A 1107 -35.52 10.68 4.63
N LYS A 1108 -35.52 9.59 5.41
CA LYS A 1108 -34.91 8.32 5.00
C LYS A 1108 -35.95 7.49 4.27
N LEU A 1109 -35.69 7.12 3.02
CA LEU A 1109 -36.64 6.40 2.19
C LEU A 1109 -36.25 4.93 2.05
N TYR A 1110 -37.10 4.04 2.55
CA TYR A 1110 -36.89 2.59 2.53
C TYR A 1110 -37.59 1.94 1.34
N PHE A 1111 -36.88 1.04 0.68
CA PHE A 1111 -37.34 0.21 -0.44
C PHE A 1111 -37.40 -1.22 0.05
N VAL A 1112 -38.60 -1.68 0.42
CA VAL A 1112 -38.82 -2.96 1.09
C VAL A 1112 -39.35 -3.98 0.08
N PHE A 1113 -38.67 -5.12 -0.03
CA PHE A 1113 -39.03 -6.20 -0.93
C PHE A 1113 -39.97 -7.17 -0.22
N VAL A 1114 -41.21 -7.31 -0.69
CA VAL A 1114 -42.26 -8.08 -0.01
C VAL A 1114 -42.75 -9.22 -0.90
N ASN A 1115 -42.57 -10.46 -0.42
CA ASN A 1115 -43.21 -11.65 -0.96
C ASN A 1115 -43.14 -12.77 0.11
N PRO A 1116 -44.15 -12.87 0.98
CA PRO A 1116 -44.17 -13.87 2.06
C PRO A 1116 -44.07 -15.32 1.57
N ASN A 1117 -44.40 -15.57 0.30
CA ASN A 1117 -44.43 -16.90 -0.32
C ASN A 1117 -43.15 -17.22 -1.10
N ALA A 1118 -42.13 -16.35 -1.09
CA ALA A 1118 -40.90 -16.54 -1.88
C ALA A 1118 -40.00 -17.70 -1.41
N GLY A 1119 -40.17 -18.17 -0.16
CA GLY A 1119 -39.30 -19.19 0.44
C GLY A 1119 -37.84 -18.72 0.51
N SER A 1120 -36.90 -19.54 0.00
CA SER A 1120 -35.48 -19.22 -0.08
C SER A 1120 -35.04 -18.51 -1.37
N LYS A 1121 -35.95 -18.31 -2.34
CA LYS A 1121 -35.61 -17.63 -3.59
C LYS A 1121 -35.50 -16.11 -3.38
N PRO A 1122 -34.52 -15.43 -3.99
CA PRO A 1122 -34.52 -13.97 -4.08
C PRO A 1122 -35.80 -13.44 -4.75
N LEU A 1123 -36.20 -12.22 -4.41
CA LEU A 1123 -37.49 -11.66 -4.82
C LEU A 1123 -37.43 -11.04 -6.21
N PHE A 1124 -36.76 -9.90 -6.36
CA PHE A 1124 -36.60 -9.19 -7.62
C PHE A 1124 -35.42 -8.23 -7.55
N THR A 1125 -34.99 -7.74 -8.70
CA THR A 1125 -33.89 -6.78 -8.84
C THR A 1125 -34.36 -5.43 -9.32
N LEU A 1126 -33.72 -4.38 -8.82
CA LEU A 1126 -33.94 -2.99 -9.18
C LEU A 1126 -32.65 -2.39 -9.76
N SER A 1127 -32.74 -1.62 -10.84
CA SER A 1127 -31.57 -0.95 -11.46
C SER A 1127 -31.55 0.56 -11.25
N ASP A 1128 -32.68 1.22 -11.51
CA ASP A 1128 -32.80 2.68 -11.51
C ASP A 1128 -34.08 3.08 -10.76
N ILE A 1129 -34.01 4.22 -10.09
CA ILE A 1129 -35.10 4.85 -9.37
C ILE A 1129 -35.20 6.28 -9.90
N GLN A 1130 -36.29 6.59 -10.60
CA GLN A 1130 -36.63 7.93 -10.99
C GLN A 1130 -37.60 8.52 -9.97
N PHE A 1131 -37.24 9.65 -9.38
CA PHE A 1131 -38.11 10.46 -8.55
C PHE A 1131 -38.90 11.41 -9.46
N ASN A 1132 -40.23 11.37 -9.38
CA ASN A 1132 -41.11 12.17 -10.23
C ASN A 1132 -41.67 13.35 -9.42
N GLY A 1133 -41.27 14.56 -9.81
CA GLY A 1133 -41.82 15.79 -9.26
C GLY A 1133 -43.26 16.05 -9.72
N GLU A 1134 -43.99 16.93 -9.03
CA GLU A 1134 -45.25 17.49 -9.54
C GLU A 1134 -44.99 18.14 -10.91
N THR A 1135 -45.73 17.70 -11.93
CA THR A 1135 -46.02 18.59 -13.06
C THR A 1135 -46.83 19.75 -12.50
N MET A 1136 -46.15 20.88 -12.22
CA MET A 1136 -46.83 22.17 -12.12
C MET A 1136 -47.52 22.49 -13.43
#